data_AF-A0A9P5C8Z9-F1
#
_entry.id   AF-A0A9P5C8Z9-F1
#
_cell.length_a   1.000
_cell.length_b   1.000
_cell.length_c   1.000
_cell.angle_alpha   90.00
_cell.angle_beta   90.00
_cell.angle_gamma   90.00
#
_symmetry.space_group_name_H-M   'P 1'
#
loop_
_entity.id
_entity.type
_entity.pdbx_description
1 polymer ?
#
loop_
_entity_poly.entity_id
_entity_poly.type
_entity_poly.pdbx_seq_one_letter_code
_entity_poly.pdbx_strand_id
1 'polypeptide(L)'
;MAPAFLSLKDLRRRSRASFRTENSNDTSSDGTLSHETNDTTPSSGSLTPPSMAQSDPALNLQVKDSNGSGQYPAQAPTRPMLMPGGNSSRYSVSGMSGLGSPAPNGRTNLPVSQYAPRVQNIAENAWVYQKVLLLHGTVGETEQNHLEGTVTISKLDDSFPPTSWPVCNSHFKALLYLQPGPNKIRLEFSSPKLANSSSSNNIHASYLTLHMVPSLNAPPLQLAILLGKDSPGTFDATPSRAEREGNGLETAVKKFRMAAYLWQAFTAEQMWRHKLGRRTFRFEEEWTSGSANLRDRENGIMRSEARVHIIRSDKTVAELQDLNKAQQYDKATDKNALFDIASAAVKKHLNPLPGQKQYVAVLLLDAHWDKDAKTIRSHAALGGGSGELQLGIFGSHCLHSYPGCFEEVVPAFTDCTPTDTAHVANDCNEAGSSWEAANIGIGAHLHEVGHLFGCPHQEGGIMLRDYVVLNRSFVAREAYSTRTKSKGGLALQADECGWHRLDSLRFRAHPAFRLPNDAPMNPDESVQAFAIDGGNVLAVAQTGISFIEIYGEGDDVCRAWIEYMPDNNSPIQRQVTMTEQDLRARLPEAKRKGRVRVSIKSHGGGSLDIDDFKVFASKQSSVKLPGGKVAFRCKSLGQSKMQGSEPQEAIFTSAVKQDRVMSRVIVYHGSALDGLEFVYDDNSTQLFGKRGGKEGGDTFEFDIRRGEYLSGFVVRAGFWIDGIQLLTSLGRKSAMFGKAHGGSAHTLIPPRGYTICGVAGSSIDKQKMLLSADVGHFSLVRAMHLADLITLMNGFCGVMSIFSSLHSCLDAPNRDSHLGWALAFLPFGLFFDFLDGKVARWRKKSSLMGQELDSLADLISFGVAPAMVAFSIGLRTTVDTVGLTFFVLCGLTRLARFNVTVAVLPKDASGKSKYFEGTPIPTSLGLDALMGYWLKQGWILDNIPFGTLLEGTPLEFHPAVLLFMIHGCMMTSKTIRIPKP
;
A
#
# COMPACT_ATOMS: atom_id res chain seq x y z
N MET A 1 -1.74 64.98 -5.43
CA MET A 1 -2.42 65.75 -4.37
C MET A 1 -2.87 64.77 -3.29
N ALA A 2 -2.88 65.16 -2.01
CA ALA A 2 -3.77 64.59 -0.99
C ALA A 2 -5.21 65.15 -1.22
N PRO A 3 -6.32 64.67 -0.61
CA PRO A 3 -6.50 64.03 0.72
C PRO A 3 -7.37 62.72 0.64
N ALA A 4 -8.08 62.26 1.67
CA ALA A 4 -7.66 61.82 3.02
C ALA A 4 -8.83 61.09 3.75
N PHE A 5 -8.49 60.30 4.78
CA PHE A 5 -9.26 59.79 5.94
C PHE A 5 -10.80 59.93 6.09
N LEU A 6 -11.41 58.87 6.68
CA LEU A 6 -12.45 58.79 7.75
C LEU A 6 -13.40 57.59 7.49
N SER A 7 -13.93 56.85 8.46
CA SER A 7 -13.57 56.63 9.88
C SER A 7 -14.21 55.33 10.41
N LEU A 8 -13.70 54.74 11.50
CA LEU A 8 -14.43 53.73 12.30
C LEU A 8 -15.15 54.38 13.48
N LYS A 9 -16.36 53.89 13.81
CA LYS A 9 -16.77 53.36 15.14
C LYS A 9 -18.29 53.18 15.25
N ASP A 10 -18.72 51.98 15.65
CA ASP A 10 -19.50 51.71 16.87
C ASP A 10 -19.62 50.17 17.03
N LEU A 11 -19.24 49.45 18.10
CA LEU A 11 -19.12 49.57 19.58
C LEU A 11 -20.31 49.06 20.42
N ARG A 12 -20.26 47.73 20.72
CA ARG A 12 -20.87 47.05 21.91
C ARG A 12 -22.43 46.95 21.88
N ARG A 13 -23.15 46.20 22.74
CA ARG A 13 -22.80 45.50 24.01
C ARG A 13 -23.81 44.37 24.42
N ARG A 14 -23.34 43.15 24.76
CA ARG A 14 -23.96 42.13 25.69
C ARG A 14 -25.38 41.61 25.30
N SER A 15 -26.00 40.59 25.92
CA SER A 15 -25.81 39.87 27.22
C SER A 15 -25.91 38.31 27.10
N ARG A 16 -26.18 37.58 28.21
CA ARG A 16 -26.12 36.09 28.35
C ARG A 16 -27.42 35.54 29.02
N ALA A 17 -27.61 34.21 28.93
CA ALA A 17 -28.41 33.33 29.83
C ALA A 17 -29.96 33.37 29.68
N SER A 18 -30.76 32.33 29.99
CA SER A 18 -30.52 30.87 30.21
C SER A 18 -31.84 30.06 30.40
N PHE A 19 -31.76 28.72 30.32
CA PHE A 19 -32.67 27.66 30.86
C PHE A 19 -33.96 27.19 30.12
N ARG A 20 -33.96 25.86 29.84
CA ARG A 20 -35.00 24.80 29.99
C ARG A 20 -36.44 24.90 29.42
N THR A 21 -36.68 24.06 28.39
CA THR A 21 -37.69 22.96 28.27
C THR A 21 -39.15 23.12 28.72
N GLU A 22 -40.10 22.80 27.84
CA GLU A 22 -41.31 22.01 28.20
C GLU A 22 -41.96 21.24 27.01
N ASN A 23 -42.29 19.96 27.30
CA ASN A 23 -43.40 19.06 26.88
C ASN A 23 -44.13 19.07 25.51
N SER A 24 -44.12 17.87 24.89
CA SER A 24 -45.20 17.04 24.31
C SER A 24 -46.56 17.61 23.82
N ASN A 25 -47.13 16.93 22.82
CA ASN A 25 -48.57 16.65 22.78
C ASN A 25 -48.87 15.29 22.09
N ASP A 26 -49.71 14.47 22.71
CA ASP A 26 -50.22 13.20 22.16
C ASP A 26 -51.60 13.39 21.48
N THR A 27 -52.09 12.37 20.78
CA THR A 27 -53.54 12.13 20.66
C THR A 27 -53.83 10.65 20.41
N SER A 28 -54.87 10.11 21.03
CA SER A 28 -55.16 8.68 21.12
C SER A 28 -56.55 8.30 20.56
N SER A 29 -56.80 7.00 20.41
CA SER A 29 -58.16 6.42 20.29
C SER A 29 -58.16 4.97 20.79
N ASP A 30 -59.01 4.66 21.77
CA ASP A 30 -59.07 3.37 22.49
C ASP A 30 -59.84 2.25 21.77
N GLY A 31 -59.67 1.01 22.26
CA GLY A 31 -60.37 -0.20 21.78
C GLY A 31 -60.35 -1.38 22.77
N THR A 32 -61.32 -1.39 23.70
CA THR A 32 -61.63 -2.45 24.69
C THR A 32 -62.24 -3.71 24.05
N LEU A 33 -62.32 -4.94 24.63
CA LEU A 33 -62.07 -5.61 25.95
C LEU A 33 -61.86 -7.14 25.61
N SER A 34 -61.70 -8.19 26.44
CA SER A 34 -61.66 -8.50 27.90
C SER A 34 -61.29 -10.00 28.14
N HIS A 35 -60.64 -10.36 29.26
CA HIS A 35 -60.72 -11.67 29.99
C HIS A 35 -60.25 -12.98 29.26
N GLU A 36 -59.77 -14.09 29.85
CA GLU A 36 -59.48 -14.66 31.20
C GLU A 36 -58.07 -15.34 31.12
N THR A 37 -57.08 -15.21 32.03
CA THR A 37 -56.84 -15.67 33.43
C THR A 37 -56.47 -17.16 33.67
N ASN A 38 -55.52 -17.38 34.60
CA ASN A 38 -55.01 -18.63 35.23
C ASN A 38 -53.80 -19.35 34.55
N ASP A 39 -52.73 -19.76 35.25
CA ASP A 39 -52.26 -19.31 36.60
C ASP A 39 -50.75 -19.55 36.86
N THR A 40 -50.29 -18.98 37.99
CA THR A 40 -48.97 -18.92 38.68
C THR A 40 -47.72 -19.76 38.29
N THR A 41 -46.59 -19.04 38.38
CA THR A 41 -45.16 -19.42 38.51
C THR A 41 -44.82 -19.94 39.94
N PRO A 42 -43.55 -20.12 40.44
CA PRO A 42 -42.19 -19.84 39.90
C PRO A 42 -41.20 -21.04 40.12
N SER A 43 -39.86 -20.99 40.06
CA SER A 43 -38.77 -20.00 39.77
C SER A 43 -37.58 -20.80 39.16
N SER A 44 -36.39 -20.32 38.77
CA SER A 44 -35.68 -19.01 38.72
C SER A 44 -34.54 -19.16 37.67
N GLY A 45 -33.69 -18.19 37.32
CA GLY A 45 -33.45 -16.81 37.76
C GLY A 45 -32.67 -16.02 36.68
N SER A 46 -32.38 -14.74 36.91
CA SER A 46 -32.20 -13.74 35.83
C SER A 46 -30.80 -13.57 35.22
N LEU A 47 -30.77 -13.29 33.91
CA LEU A 47 -29.67 -12.65 33.16
C LEU A 47 -30.22 -11.42 32.40
N THR A 48 -29.66 -10.23 32.65
CA THR A 48 -29.84 -9.04 31.79
C THR A 48 -28.61 -8.12 31.84
N PRO A 49 -28.25 -7.39 30.76
CA PRO A 49 -26.94 -6.74 30.60
C PRO A 49 -26.97 -5.20 30.77
N PRO A 50 -25.80 -4.54 30.79
CA PRO A 50 -25.67 -3.09 30.62
C PRO A 50 -25.30 -2.66 29.18
N SER A 51 -25.86 -1.52 28.81
CA SER A 51 -25.79 -0.78 27.54
C SER A 51 -24.44 -0.20 27.13
N MET A 52 -24.32 0.19 25.85
CA MET A 52 -23.26 1.07 25.31
C MET A 52 -23.35 2.51 25.85
N ALA A 53 -22.21 3.21 25.88
CA ALA A 53 -22.11 4.68 25.88
C ALA A 53 -20.79 5.14 25.23
N GLN A 54 -20.75 6.35 24.68
CA GLN A 54 -19.60 6.91 23.96
C GLN A 54 -18.90 8.02 24.75
N SER A 55 -17.60 8.24 24.51
CA SER A 55 -16.97 9.57 24.63
C SER A 55 -15.66 9.65 23.83
N ASP A 56 -15.39 10.83 23.26
CA ASP A 56 -14.24 11.15 22.40
C ASP A 56 -13.17 11.95 23.19
N PRO A 57 -11.91 12.09 22.72
CA PRO A 57 -10.79 12.52 23.57
C PRO A 57 -10.40 14.01 23.45
N ALA A 58 -9.85 14.60 24.52
CA ALA A 58 -8.68 15.51 24.51
C ALA A 58 -8.38 16.12 25.89
N LEU A 59 -7.09 16.39 26.15
CA LEU A 59 -6.54 17.29 27.19
C LEU A 59 -6.75 16.81 28.67
N ASN A 60 -5.87 17.11 29.63
CA ASN A 60 -4.60 17.84 29.56
C ASN A 60 -3.53 17.32 30.54
N LEU A 61 -2.26 17.63 30.28
CA LEU A 61 -1.16 17.46 31.24
C LEU A 61 -1.09 18.66 32.19
N GLN A 62 -0.99 18.42 33.50
CA GLN A 62 -0.38 19.35 34.44
C GLN A 62 0.19 18.63 35.67
N VAL A 63 1.36 19.07 36.12
CA VAL A 63 2.09 18.52 37.27
C VAL A 63 2.35 19.66 38.25
N LYS A 64 2.08 19.42 39.54
CA LYS A 64 2.80 20.09 40.64
C LYS A 64 2.67 19.35 41.97
N ASP A 65 3.63 19.61 42.84
CA ASP A 65 3.99 18.79 44.00
C ASP A 65 3.27 19.22 45.30
N SER A 66 3.03 18.25 46.18
CA SER A 66 2.91 18.47 47.63
C SER A 66 3.19 17.17 48.40
N ASN A 67 4.03 17.22 49.43
CA ASN A 67 4.43 16.06 50.23
C ASN A 67 3.27 15.45 51.04
N GLY A 68 3.25 14.12 51.14
CA GLY A 68 2.39 13.37 52.07
C GLY A 68 2.90 11.93 52.23
N SER A 69 3.27 11.54 53.45
CA SER A 69 3.94 10.26 53.72
C SER A 69 2.96 9.11 54.01
N GLY A 70 3.13 7.97 53.33
CA GLY A 70 2.47 6.72 53.76
C GLY A 70 2.54 5.55 52.77
N GLN A 71 3.01 4.40 53.27
CA GLN A 71 2.83 3.03 52.73
C GLN A 71 3.41 2.69 51.34
N TYR A 72 4.25 1.65 51.31
CA TYR A 72 4.73 0.99 50.09
C TYR A 72 3.66 0.05 49.50
N PRO A 73 3.35 0.11 48.20
CA PRO A 73 2.71 -0.98 47.47
C PRO A 73 3.74 -1.96 46.85
N ALA A 74 3.27 -3.14 46.48
CA ALA A 74 4.07 -4.32 46.14
C ALA A 74 5.04 -4.15 44.94
N GLN A 75 6.07 -5.01 44.91
CA GLN A 75 6.98 -5.16 43.78
C GLN A 75 6.22 -5.51 42.49
N ALA A 76 6.62 -4.89 41.37
CA ALA A 76 6.16 -5.30 40.05
C ALA A 76 6.61 -6.75 39.74
N PRO A 77 5.80 -7.54 39.00
CA PRO A 77 6.13 -8.94 38.72
C PRO A 77 7.43 -9.05 37.94
N THR A 78 8.35 -9.86 38.46
CA THR A 78 9.68 -10.07 37.87
C THR A 78 9.59 -10.85 36.56
N ARG A 79 10.43 -10.44 35.60
CA ARG A 79 10.64 -11.12 34.31
C ARG A 79 10.98 -12.61 34.56
N PRO A 80 10.26 -13.58 33.95
CA PRO A 80 10.61 -14.99 34.09
C PRO A 80 12.06 -15.24 33.64
N MET A 81 12.85 -15.90 34.47
CA MET A 81 14.20 -16.34 34.10
C MET A 81 14.13 -17.50 33.12
N LEU A 82 14.95 -17.48 32.07
CA LEU A 82 15.23 -18.71 31.32
C LEU A 82 16.12 -19.60 32.19
N MET A 83 15.60 -20.76 32.59
CA MET A 83 16.44 -21.84 33.09
C MET A 83 17.13 -22.54 31.90
N PRO A 84 18.40 -22.98 32.05
CA PRO A 84 19.01 -23.91 31.10
C PRO A 84 18.30 -25.26 31.15
N GLY A 85 18.43 -26.05 30.09
CA GLY A 85 17.61 -27.25 29.87
C GLY A 85 17.78 -28.34 30.94
N GLY A 86 16.65 -28.90 31.39
CA GLY A 86 16.61 -30.06 32.28
C GLY A 86 15.19 -30.61 32.44
N ASN A 87 15.03 -31.91 32.17
CA ASN A 87 13.84 -32.77 32.39
C ASN A 87 12.47 -32.28 31.90
N SER A 88 11.92 -33.00 30.91
CA SER A 88 10.48 -33.07 30.63
C SER A 88 9.73 -33.71 31.81
N SER A 89 8.86 -32.96 32.49
CA SER A 89 7.97 -33.48 33.53
C SER A 89 6.85 -34.35 32.93
N ARG A 90 6.82 -35.63 33.30
CA ARG A 90 5.87 -36.65 32.79
C ARG A 90 4.64 -36.74 33.70
N TYR A 91 3.44 -36.93 33.12
CA TYR A 91 2.25 -37.34 33.87
C TYR A 91 1.35 -38.31 33.08
N SER A 92 0.87 -39.34 33.78
CA SER A 92 -0.19 -40.29 33.42
C SER A 92 -0.66 -40.99 34.72
N VAL A 93 -1.69 -41.84 34.81
CA VAL A 93 -2.74 -42.35 33.91
C VAL A 93 -4.04 -42.34 34.74
N SER A 94 -5.22 -42.60 34.14
CA SER A 94 -6.19 -43.51 34.77
C SER A 94 -7.15 -44.11 33.73
N GLY A 95 -7.08 -45.43 33.57
CA GLY A 95 -7.87 -46.23 32.64
C GLY A 95 -8.00 -47.68 33.10
N MET A 96 -8.01 -47.90 34.42
CA MET A 96 -8.11 -49.21 35.06
C MET A 96 -9.11 -49.16 36.22
N SER A 97 -10.21 -49.90 36.10
CA SER A 97 -11.11 -50.16 37.22
C SER A 97 -10.48 -51.18 38.18
N GLY A 98 -10.02 -50.73 39.36
CA GLY A 98 -9.52 -51.65 40.40
C GLY A 98 -8.61 -51.05 41.48
N LEU A 99 -8.02 -49.87 41.28
CA LEU A 99 -7.21 -49.17 42.28
C LEU A 99 -7.64 -47.71 42.42
N GLY A 100 -7.47 -47.15 43.62
CA GLY A 100 -8.18 -45.95 44.09
C GLY A 100 -7.76 -44.61 43.47
N SER A 101 -8.59 -43.60 43.72
CA SER A 101 -8.49 -42.24 43.19
C SER A 101 -7.14 -41.56 43.46
N PRO A 102 -6.68 -40.63 42.59
CA PRO A 102 -5.46 -39.87 42.81
C PRO A 102 -5.49 -39.04 44.10
N ALA A 103 -4.39 -39.05 44.85
CA ALA A 103 -4.24 -38.20 46.03
C ALA A 103 -4.06 -36.71 45.64
N PRO A 104 -4.49 -35.73 46.47
CA PRO A 104 -4.57 -34.32 46.07
C PRO A 104 -3.26 -33.62 45.68
N ASN A 105 -2.09 -34.20 45.97
CA ASN A 105 -0.79 -33.52 45.92
C ASN A 105 0.03 -33.76 44.63
N GLY A 106 -0.62 -34.03 43.49
CA GLY A 106 -0.05 -33.78 42.15
C GLY A 106 1.20 -34.58 41.73
N ARG A 107 1.47 -35.75 42.32
CA ARG A 107 2.58 -36.64 41.94
C ARG A 107 2.09 -38.07 41.68
N THR A 108 1.84 -38.41 40.41
CA THR A 108 1.56 -39.79 39.98
C THR A 108 2.81 -40.44 39.38
N ASN A 109 3.40 -41.41 40.09
CA ASN A 109 4.55 -42.18 39.61
C ASN A 109 4.15 -43.34 38.66
N LEU A 110 3.08 -43.17 37.86
CA LEU A 110 2.62 -44.19 36.93
C LEU A 110 3.42 -44.13 35.61
N PRO A 111 3.85 -45.28 35.05
CA PRO A 111 4.63 -45.32 33.82
C PRO A 111 3.80 -44.88 32.62
N VAL A 112 4.16 -43.74 32.02
CA VAL A 112 3.66 -43.31 30.71
C VAL A 112 4.05 -44.37 29.67
N SER A 113 3.13 -44.75 28.79
CA SER A 113 3.44 -45.71 27.73
C SER A 113 4.53 -45.18 26.80
N GLN A 114 5.50 -46.04 26.44
CA GLN A 114 6.60 -45.69 25.53
C GLN A 114 6.12 -45.24 24.13
N TYR A 115 4.91 -45.65 23.74
CA TYR A 115 4.27 -45.28 22.47
C TYR A 115 3.30 -44.09 22.59
N ALA A 116 3.25 -43.37 23.72
CA ALA A 116 2.49 -42.14 23.83
C ALA A 116 3.07 -41.03 22.91
N PRO A 117 2.25 -40.27 22.17
CA PRO A 117 2.73 -39.19 21.31
C PRO A 117 3.52 -38.11 22.06
N ARG A 118 4.70 -37.76 21.56
CA ARG A 118 5.56 -36.69 22.10
C ARG A 118 5.62 -35.53 21.12
N VAL A 119 4.92 -34.45 21.44
CA VAL A 119 5.02 -33.17 20.72
C VAL A 119 6.40 -32.55 21.00
N GLN A 120 7.03 -32.00 19.96
CA GLN A 120 8.42 -31.50 20.01
C GLN A 120 8.54 -29.98 19.81
N ASN A 121 7.62 -29.35 19.07
CA ASN A 121 7.71 -27.93 18.71
C ASN A 121 6.95 -26.97 19.64
N ILE A 122 6.23 -27.47 20.65
CA ILE A 122 5.55 -26.66 21.66
C ILE A 122 5.52 -27.39 23.02
N ALA A 123 5.49 -26.61 24.11
CA ALA A 123 5.53 -27.10 25.48
C ALA A 123 4.16 -26.98 26.19
N GLU A 124 4.03 -27.68 27.32
CA GLU A 124 2.84 -27.62 28.18
C GLU A 124 2.60 -26.21 28.76
N ASN A 125 1.34 -25.79 28.82
CA ASN A 125 0.88 -24.44 29.19
C ASN A 125 1.47 -23.29 28.34
N ALA A 126 1.93 -23.57 27.12
CA ALA A 126 2.44 -22.53 26.23
C ALA A 126 1.33 -21.59 25.72
N TRP A 127 1.72 -20.33 25.51
CA TRP A 127 0.86 -19.28 24.95
C TRP A 127 1.05 -19.16 23.45
N VAL A 128 -0.06 -19.11 22.71
CA VAL A 128 -0.11 -19.05 21.24
C VAL A 128 -1.10 -17.99 20.77
N TYR A 129 -0.93 -17.48 19.55
CA TYR A 129 -1.59 -16.25 19.09
C TYR A 129 -2.36 -16.43 17.77
N GLN A 130 -2.58 -17.68 17.39
CA GLN A 130 -3.17 -18.10 16.13
C GLN A 130 -4.20 -19.22 16.34
N LYS A 131 -5.16 -19.34 15.42
CA LYS A 131 -6.26 -20.31 15.51
C LYS A 131 -5.83 -21.72 15.12
N VAL A 132 -4.95 -21.84 14.14
CA VAL A 132 -4.46 -23.14 13.65
C VAL A 132 -2.99 -23.28 13.99
N LEU A 133 -2.66 -24.31 14.76
CA LEU A 133 -1.30 -24.65 15.17
C LEU A 133 -0.85 -25.92 14.45
N LEU A 134 0.32 -25.85 13.82
CA LEU A 134 1.03 -27.02 13.30
C LEU A 134 1.83 -27.67 14.43
N LEU A 135 1.58 -28.94 14.69
CA LEU A 135 2.31 -29.77 15.65
C LEU A 135 3.26 -30.71 14.90
N HIS A 136 4.48 -30.85 15.44
CA HIS A 136 5.45 -31.87 15.04
C HIS A 136 5.74 -32.76 16.25
N GLY A 137 5.84 -34.07 16.04
CA GLY A 137 6.12 -35.00 17.14
C GLY A 137 6.56 -36.39 16.72
N THR A 138 6.89 -37.20 17.74
CA THR A 138 7.34 -38.59 17.59
C THR A 138 6.60 -39.56 18.48
N VAL A 139 6.67 -40.85 18.15
CA VAL A 139 5.99 -41.96 18.83
C VAL A 139 6.99 -43.11 19.00
N GLY A 140 7.10 -43.74 20.19
CA GLY A 140 8.11 -44.78 20.42
C GLY A 140 9.54 -44.24 20.39
N GLU A 141 10.55 -45.10 20.23
CA GLU A 141 11.95 -44.67 20.08
C GLU A 141 12.37 -44.71 18.60
N THR A 142 12.60 -43.52 18.03
CA THR A 142 12.78 -43.30 16.58
C THR A 142 13.96 -44.03 15.98
N GLU A 143 15.04 -44.23 16.75
CA GLU A 143 16.27 -44.87 16.29
C GLU A 143 16.23 -46.41 16.40
N GLN A 144 15.31 -46.96 17.21
CA GLN A 144 15.22 -48.41 17.48
C GLN A 144 14.04 -49.07 16.78
N ASN A 145 12.91 -48.38 16.66
CA ASN A 145 11.67 -48.95 16.13
C ASN A 145 10.94 -47.95 15.23
N HIS A 146 10.85 -48.24 13.93
CA HIS A 146 10.03 -47.49 12.98
C HIS A 146 8.56 -47.94 13.06
N LEU A 147 7.70 -47.08 13.61
CA LEU A 147 6.28 -47.32 13.80
C LEU A 147 5.46 -46.62 12.70
N GLU A 148 4.47 -47.34 12.19
CA GLU A 148 3.41 -46.82 11.31
C GLU A 148 2.09 -46.88 12.09
N GLY A 149 1.21 -45.90 11.88
CA GLY A 149 -0.09 -45.87 12.56
C GLY A 149 -0.75 -44.49 12.43
N THR A 150 -1.57 -44.15 13.41
CA THR A 150 -2.37 -42.90 13.41
C THR A 150 -2.31 -42.25 14.79
N VAL A 151 -2.07 -40.93 14.83
CA VAL A 151 -2.32 -40.09 16.00
C VAL A 151 -3.67 -39.40 15.84
N THR A 152 -4.60 -39.69 16.74
CA THR A 152 -5.88 -38.98 16.85
C THR A 152 -5.75 -37.87 17.89
N ILE A 153 -6.15 -36.66 17.52
CA ILE A 153 -6.13 -35.47 18.36
C ILE A 153 -7.57 -35.10 18.70
N SER A 154 -7.88 -35.01 20.00
CA SER A 154 -9.18 -34.63 20.54
C SER A 154 -9.04 -33.49 21.54
N LYS A 155 -10.07 -32.65 21.69
CA LYS A 155 -10.18 -31.69 22.81
C LYS A 155 -11.03 -32.29 23.92
N LEU A 156 -10.61 -32.12 25.18
CA LEU A 156 -11.31 -32.67 26.36
C LEU A 156 -12.62 -31.96 26.73
N ASP A 157 -13.03 -30.96 25.96
CA ASP A 157 -14.31 -30.24 26.06
C ASP A 157 -15.25 -30.56 24.88
N ASP A 158 -14.87 -31.49 24.00
CA ASP A 158 -15.54 -31.89 22.74
C ASP A 158 -15.94 -30.72 21.81
N SER A 159 -15.38 -29.53 22.03
CA SER A 159 -15.74 -28.29 21.32
C SER A 159 -15.33 -28.26 19.85
N PHE A 160 -14.43 -29.15 19.44
CA PHE A 160 -14.00 -29.38 18.06
C PHE A 160 -13.87 -30.89 17.82
N PRO A 161 -14.37 -31.45 16.70
CA PRO A 161 -14.35 -32.89 16.45
C PRO A 161 -12.91 -33.46 16.41
N PRO A 162 -12.70 -34.72 16.81
CA PRO A 162 -11.39 -35.35 16.73
C PRO A 162 -10.87 -35.42 15.29
N THR A 163 -9.56 -35.22 15.11
CA THR A 163 -8.88 -35.34 13.80
C THR A 163 -7.75 -36.35 13.87
N SER A 164 -7.57 -37.12 12.80
CA SER A 164 -6.64 -38.25 12.75
C SER A 164 -5.54 -38.04 11.71
N TRP A 165 -4.29 -38.23 12.13
CA TRP A 165 -3.09 -37.87 11.38
C TRP A 165 -2.12 -39.06 11.29
N PRO A 166 -1.52 -39.35 10.13
CA PRO A 166 -0.67 -40.53 9.98
C PRO A 166 0.67 -40.38 10.69
N VAL A 167 1.13 -41.49 11.26
CA VAL A 167 2.50 -41.68 11.76
C VAL A 167 3.28 -42.48 10.74
N CYS A 168 4.43 -41.94 10.31
CA CYS A 168 5.33 -42.59 9.38
C CYS A 168 6.74 -42.64 9.97
N ASN A 169 7.38 -43.81 9.99
CA ASN A 169 8.65 -44.08 10.66
C ASN A 169 8.76 -43.37 12.04
N SER A 170 7.77 -43.56 12.91
CA SER A 170 7.72 -42.99 14.26
C SER A 170 7.62 -41.45 14.36
N HIS A 171 7.34 -40.75 13.25
CA HIS A 171 7.13 -39.29 13.19
C HIS A 171 5.70 -38.94 12.76
N PHE A 172 5.16 -37.83 13.26
CA PHE A 172 3.87 -37.28 12.81
C PHE A 172 3.91 -35.74 12.68
N LYS A 173 3.03 -35.22 11.82
CA LYS A 173 2.72 -33.80 11.67
C LYS A 173 1.19 -33.66 11.67
N ALA A 174 0.67 -32.65 12.35
CA ALA A 174 -0.77 -32.50 12.56
C ALA A 174 -1.20 -31.05 12.72
N LEU A 175 -2.40 -30.70 12.23
CA LEU A 175 -3.04 -29.42 12.52
C LEU A 175 -3.95 -29.54 13.74
N LEU A 176 -3.89 -28.55 14.62
CA LEU A 176 -4.71 -28.41 15.80
C LEU A 176 -5.52 -27.10 15.73
N TYR A 177 -6.83 -27.21 15.87
CA TYR A 177 -7.76 -26.08 15.96
C TYR A 177 -7.84 -25.59 17.41
N LEU A 178 -7.73 -24.27 17.60
CA LEU A 178 -7.71 -23.62 18.90
C LEU A 178 -8.79 -22.54 19.02
N GLN A 179 -9.45 -22.50 20.17
CA GLN A 179 -10.37 -21.42 20.55
C GLN A 179 -9.69 -20.48 21.55
N PRO A 180 -10.06 -19.19 21.63
CA PRO A 180 -9.54 -18.27 22.64
C PRO A 180 -9.69 -18.82 24.07
N GLY A 181 -8.64 -18.71 24.88
CA GLY A 181 -8.57 -19.28 26.22
C GLY A 181 -7.81 -20.62 26.30
N PRO A 182 -8.04 -21.42 27.35
CA PRO A 182 -7.36 -22.70 27.55
C PRO A 182 -7.94 -23.80 26.65
N ASN A 183 -7.09 -24.50 25.92
CA ASN A 183 -7.43 -25.66 25.12
C ASN A 183 -6.73 -26.88 25.74
N LYS A 184 -7.50 -27.84 26.25
CA LYS A 184 -6.98 -29.11 26.78
C LYS A 184 -7.10 -30.18 25.70
N ILE A 185 -5.98 -30.73 25.28
CA ILE A 185 -5.85 -31.63 24.13
C ILE A 185 -5.38 -33.01 24.62
N ARG A 186 -5.92 -34.07 24.02
CA ARG A 186 -5.51 -35.47 24.19
C ARG A 186 -5.06 -36.00 22.83
N LEU A 187 -3.83 -36.52 22.77
CA LEU A 187 -3.24 -37.13 21.58
C LEU A 187 -3.12 -38.63 21.83
N GLU A 188 -3.69 -39.45 20.96
CA GLU A 188 -3.70 -40.91 21.10
C GLU A 188 -3.04 -41.59 19.92
N PHE A 189 -2.07 -42.47 20.15
CA PHE A 189 -1.49 -43.30 19.09
C PHE A 189 -2.23 -44.63 18.95
N SER A 190 -2.50 -45.04 17.72
CA SER A 190 -3.01 -46.38 17.38
C SER A 190 -2.18 -46.97 16.25
N SER A 191 -1.89 -48.28 16.32
CA SER A 191 -1.17 -48.99 15.27
C SER A 191 -1.70 -50.41 15.10
N PRO A 192 -1.90 -50.91 13.87
CA PRO A 192 -2.20 -52.31 13.62
C PRO A 192 -1.14 -53.29 14.15
N LYS A 193 0.06 -52.80 14.49
CA LYS A 193 1.17 -53.58 15.06
C LYS A 193 1.22 -53.59 16.60
N LEU A 194 0.33 -52.84 17.29
CA LEU A 194 0.31 -52.75 18.75
C LEU A 194 -1.02 -53.24 19.33
N ALA A 195 -0.93 -54.09 20.36
CA ALA A 195 -2.07 -54.54 21.14
C ALA A 195 -2.85 -53.37 21.77
N ASN A 196 -4.13 -53.57 22.06
CA ASN A 196 -5.07 -52.58 22.63
C ASN A 196 -5.35 -51.32 21.77
N SER A 197 -4.74 -51.16 20.59
CA SER A 197 -5.00 -50.03 19.66
C SER A 197 -6.45 -49.88 19.20
N SER A 198 -7.29 -50.91 19.38
CA SER A 198 -8.72 -50.92 19.06
C SER A 198 -9.63 -50.95 20.30
N SER A 199 -9.08 -50.76 21.51
CA SER A 199 -9.85 -50.70 22.76
C SER A 199 -10.33 -49.28 23.07
N SER A 200 -11.46 -49.16 23.78
CA SER A 200 -12.04 -47.86 24.18
C SER A 200 -11.17 -47.06 25.16
N ASN A 201 -10.20 -47.71 25.82
CA ASN A 201 -9.22 -47.09 26.70
C ASN A 201 -7.83 -47.22 26.08
N ASN A 202 -7.58 -46.48 24.99
CA ASN A 202 -6.28 -46.51 24.32
C ASN A 202 -5.16 -46.01 25.25
N ILE A 203 -4.27 -46.92 25.64
CA ILE A 203 -3.21 -46.69 26.65
C ILE A 203 -2.04 -45.86 26.11
N HIS A 204 -1.97 -45.60 24.80
CA HIS A 204 -0.90 -44.86 24.14
C HIS A 204 -1.26 -43.36 23.99
N ALA A 205 -1.69 -42.74 25.09
CA ALA A 205 -2.17 -41.36 25.12
C ALA A 205 -1.21 -40.39 25.82
N SER A 206 -1.18 -39.14 25.34
CA SER A 206 -0.56 -38.00 26.00
C SER A 206 -1.50 -36.79 26.01
N TYR A 207 -1.18 -35.79 26.83
CA TYR A 207 -1.99 -34.60 27.04
C TYR A 207 -1.17 -33.34 26.81
N LEU A 208 -1.83 -32.28 26.33
CA LEU A 208 -1.25 -30.97 26.11
C LEU A 208 -2.27 -29.87 26.46
N THR A 209 -1.88 -28.87 27.24
CA THR A 209 -2.68 -27.68 27.55
C THR A 209 -2.07 -26.46 26.88
N LEU A 210 -2.84 -25.73 26.08
CA LEU A 210 -2.38 -24.53 25.36
C LEU A 210 -3.30 -23.32 25.62
N HIS A 211 -2.73 -22.14 25.78
CA HIS A 211 -3.47 -20.90 25.96
C HIS A 211 -3.44 -20.06 24.68
N MET A 212 -4.58 -19.94 24.00
CA MET A 212 -4.72 -19.15 22.77
C MET A 212 -5.24 -17.75 23.09
N VAL A 213 -4.52 -16.72 22.64
CA VAL A 213 -4.92 -15.31 22.79
C VAL A 213 -4.93 -14.64 21.41
N PRO A 214 -6.09 -14.17 20.91
CA PRO A 214 -6.14 -13.51 19.61
C PRO A 214 -5.41 -12.15 19.66
N SER A 215 -4.50 -11.91 18.71
CA SER A 215 -3.78 -10.63 18.57
C SER A 215 -4.67 -9.52 17.97
N LEU A 216 -5.77 -9.17 18.65
CA LEU A 216 -6.78 -8.22 18.15
C LEU A 216 -6.21 -6.84 17.78
N ASN A 217 -5.16 -6.41 18.47
CA ASN A 217 -4.43 -5.16 18.24
C ASN A 217 -3.57 -5.16 16.96
N ALA A 218 -3.39 -6.30 16.29
CA ALA A 218 -2.71 -6.40 15.00
C ALA A 218 -3.73 -6.24 13.85
N PRO A 219 -3.37 -5.53 12.75
CA PRO A 219 -4.19 -5.49 11.55
C PRO A 219 -4.30 -6.90 10.95
N PRO A 220 -5.50 -7.32 10.48
CA PRO A 220 -5.68 -8.62 9.86
C PRO A 220 -5.10 -8.67 8.45
N LEU A 221 -4.76 -9.88 8.00
CA LEU A 221 -4.85 -10.22 6.59
C LEU A 221 -6.33 -10.51 6.28
N GLN A 222 -6.90 -9.80 5.30
CA GLN A 222 -8.23 -10.08 4.78
C GLN A 222 -8.11 -11.06 3.60
N LEU A 223 -9.13 -11.89 3.38
CA LEU A 223 -9.20 -12.81 2.25
C LEU A 223 -10.33 -12.35 1.32
N ALA A 224 -10.05 -12.19 0.03
CA ALA A 224 -11.04 -11.81 -0.97
C ALA A 224 -11.07 -12.78 -2.14
N ILE A 225 -12.26 -13.07 -2.66
CA ILE A 225 -12.47 -13.75 -3.94
C ILE A 225 -13.04 -12.71 -4.90
N LEU A 226 -12.27 -12.40 -5.95
CA LEU A 226 -12.66 -11.48 -7.02
C LEU A 226 -13.19 -12.28 -8.21
N LEU A 227 -14.36 -11.90 -8.71
CA LEU A 227 -15.00 -12.51 -9.87
C LEU A 227 -15.70 -11.46 -10.74
N GLY A 228 -15.94 -11.76 -12.02
CA GLY A 228 -16.64 -10.87 -12.95
C GLY A 228 -18.10 -10.60 -12.54
N LYS A 229 -18.68 -9.49 -13.00
CA LYS A 229 -20.10 -9.16 -12.76
C LYS A 229 -21.07 -10.25 -13.26
N ASP A 230 -20.70 -10.88 -14.37
CA ASP A 230 -21.39 -11.97 -15.08
C ASP A 230 -20.83 -13.37 -14.75
N SER A 231 -19.86 -13.47 -13.83
CA SER A 231 -19.25 -14.75 -13.48
C SER A 231 -20.26 -15.74 -12.87
N PRO A 232 -20.28 -17.01 -13.31
CA PRO A 232 -21.08 -18.07 -12.70
C PRO A 232 -20.60 -18.44 -11.29
N GLY A 233 -19.44 -17.96 -10.85
CA GLY A 233 -18.87 -18.28 -9.54
C GLY A 233 -18.23 -19.67 -9.48
N THR A 234 -17.64 -20.14 -10.58
CA THR A 234 -16.97 -21.46 -10.70
C THR A 234 -15.50 -21.31 -11.04
N PHE A 235 -14.69 -22.31 -10.66
CA PHE A 235 -13.27 -22.43 -11.03
C PHE A 235 -13.00 -23.71 -11.84
N ASP A 236 -11.83 -23.82 -12.48
CA ASP A 236 -11.46 -24.98 -13.28
C ASP A 236 -11.24 -26.25 -12.44
N ALA A 237 -11.82 -27.36 -12.89
CA ALA A 237 -11.61 -28.70 -12.32
C ALA A 237 -11.86 -29.75 -13.41
N THR A 238 -11.26 -30.94 -13.25
CA THR A 238 -11.62 -32.10 -14.09
C THR A 238 -13.09 -32.51 -13.85
N PRO A 239 -13.83 -33.01 -14.85
CA PRO A 239 -15.27 -33.32 -14.71
C PRO A 239 -15.59 -34.23 -13.52
N SER A 240 -14.80 -35.30 -13.34
CA SER A 240 -14.95 -36.25 -12.22
C SER A 240 -14.65 -35.65 -10.84
N ARG A 241 -13.86 -34.57 -10.76
CA ARG A 241 -13.65 -33.83 -9.50
C ARG A 241 -14.73 -32.78 -9.29
N ALA A 242 -15.21 -32.12 -10.34
CA ALA A 242 -16.33 -31.19 -10.28
C ALA A 242 -17.61 -31.91 -9.79
N GLU A 243 -17.88 -33.12 -10.26
CA GLU A 243 -18.97 -33.99 -9.80
C GLU A 243 -18.82 -34.41 -8.33
N ARG A 244 -17.60 -34.76 -7.90
CA ARG A 244 -17.33 -35.29 -6.54
C ARG A 244 -17.23 -34.23 -5.44
N GLU A 245 -16.65 -33.07 -5.74
CA GLU A 245 -16.28 -32.04 -4.74
C GLU A 245 -17.00 -30.69 -4.94
N GLY A 246 -17.63 -30.51 -6.11
CA GLY A 246 -18.14 -29.23 -6.59
C GLY A 246 -17.01 -28.27 -7.00
N ASN A 247 -17.22 -27.48 -8.06
CA ASN A 247 -16.31 -26.40 -8.47
C ASN A 247 -16.91 -24.99 -8.30
N GLY A 248 -18.01 -24.86 -7.55
CA GLY A 248 -18.70 -23.60 -7.29
C GLY A 248 -18.12 -22.79 -6.12
N LEU A 249 -18.67 -21.58 -5.94
CA LEU A 249 -18.16 -20.54 -5.04
C LEU A 249 -18.00 -20.99 -3.58
N GLU A 250 -18.90 -21.83 -3.06
CA GLU A 250 -18.78 -22.37 -1.70
C GLU A 250 -17.56 -23.28 -1.53
N THR A 251 -17.28 -24.14 -2.53
CA THR A 251 -16.05 -24.94 -2.56
C THR A 251 -14.82 -24.04 -2.74
N ALA A 252 -14.91 -22.96 -3.50
CA ALA A 252 -13.81 -21.98 -3.60
C ALA A 252 -13.52 -21.31 -2.24
N VAL A 253 -14.55 -20.88 -1.52
CA VAL A 253 -14.44 -20.27 -0.17
C VAL A 253 -13.79 -21.23 0.82
N LYS A 254 -14.27 -22.48 0.93
CA LYS A 254 -13.74 -23.44 1.92
C LYS A 254 -12.28 -23.82 1.62
N LYS A 255 -11.95 -24.09 0.35
CA LYS A 255 -10.57 -24.42 -0.08
C LYS A 255 -9.61 -23.22 0.07
N PHE A 256 -10.05 -22.00 -0.23
CA PHE A 256 -9.22 -20.80 -0.05
C PHE A 256 -8.99 -20.45 1.43
N ARG A 257 -10.03 -20.55 2.28
CA ARG A 257 -9.90 -20.39 3.74
C ARG A 257 -8.93 -21.41 4.34
N MET A 258 -8.95 -22.66 3.88
CA MET A 258 -8.04 -23.70 4.36
C MET A 258 -6.59 -23.43 3.94
N ALA A 259 -6.34 -23.00 2.71
CA ALA A 259 -5.01 -22.52 2.29
C ALA A 259 -4.50 -21.39 3.20
N ALA A 260 -5.36 -20.43 3.56
CA ALA A 260 -5.01 -19.37 4.49
C ALA A 260 -4.66 -19.87 5.90
N TYR A 261 -5.39 -20.86 6.44
CA TYR A 261 -5.03 -21.50 7.71
C TYR A 261 -3.70 -22.27 7.65
N LEU A 262 -3.40 -22.94 6.53
CA LEU A 262 -2.08 -23.55 6.30
C LEU A 262 -0.97 -22.48 6.33
N TRP A 263 -1.16 -21.34 5.66
CA TRP A 263 -0.21 -20.21 5.70
C TRP A 263 0.02 -19.67 7.11
N GLN A 264 -1.05 -19.50 7.89
CA GLN A 264 -0.98 -19.00 9.26
C GLN A 264 -0.17 -19.96 10.15
N ALA A 265 -0.45 -21.26 10.06
CA ALA A 265 0.19 -22.31 10.86
C ALA A 265 1.67 -22.49 10.49
N PHE A 266 1.99 -22.58 9.18
CA PHE A 266 3.35 -22.62 8.65
C PHE A 266 4.18 -21.42 9.13
N THR A 267 3.65 -20.21 8.94
CA THR A 267 4.38 -18.98 9.25
C THR A 267 4.64 -18.84 10.76
N ALA A 268 3.68 -19.23 11.60
CA ALA A 268 3.86 -19.29 13.06
C ALA A 268 4.97 -20.26 13.49
N GLU A 269 5.13 -21.37 12.77
CA GLU A 269 6.16 -22.37 13.02
C GLU A 269 7.54 -21.93 12.53
N GLN A 270 7.66 -21.37 11.32
CA GLN A 270 8.93 -20.83 10.82
C GLN A 270 9.46 -19.67 11.69
N MET A 271 8.59 -18.75 12.12
CA MET A 271 8.97 -17.67 13.04
C MET A 271 9.43 -18.17 14.41
N TRP A 272 8.86 -19.27 14.90
CA TRP A 272 9.29 -19.96 16.12
C TRP A 272 10.66 -20.62 15.95
N ARG A 273 10.86 -21.41 14.88
CA ARG A 273 12.14 -22.05 14.52
C ARG A 273 13.27 -21.02 14.38
N HIS A 274 12.97 -19.85 13.82
CA HIS A 274 13.89 -18.71 13.75
C HIS A 274 14.13 -17.97 15.08
N LYS A 275 13.61 -18.45 16.21
CA LYS A 275 13.77 -17.87 17.57
C LYS A 275 13.24 -16.43 17.69
N LEU A 276 12.35 -16.00 16.79
CA LEU A 276 11.75 -14.66 16.83
C LEU A 276 10.45 -14.62 17.65
N GLY A 277 10.04 -15.76 18.20
CA GLY A 277 8.74 -15.98 18.84
C GLY A 277 7.71 -16.50 17.85
N ARG A 278 6.68 -17.18 18.36
CA ARG A 278 5.61 -17.82 17.56
C ARG A 278 4.64 -16.75 17.03
N ARG A 279 5.04 -16.08 15.96
CA ARG A 279 4.40 -14.91 15.33
C ARG A 279 3.78 -15.26 13.99
N THR A 280 2.60 -14.74 13.71
CA THR A 280 1.92 -14.85 12.42
C THR A 280 0.84 -13.76 12.32
N PHE A 281 0.28 -13.57 11.13
CA PHE A 281 -0.86 -12.67 10.93
C PHE A 281 -2.17 -13.31 11.40
N ARG A 282 -3.09 -12.48 11.92
CA ARG A 282 -4.49 -12.89 12.15
C ARG A 282 -5.33 -12.66 10.89
N PHE A 283 -6.53 -13.26 10.87
CA PHE A 283 -7.56 -12.93 9.90
C PHE A 283 -8.60 -11.96 10.48
N GLU A 284 -9.42 -11.36 9.61
CA GLU A 284 -10.77 -10.96 9.99
C GLU A 284 -11.61 -12.24 10.14
N GLU A 285 -12.55 -12.27 11.09
CA GLU A 285 -13.37 -13.45 11.37
C GLU A 285 -14.85 -13.12 11.29
N GLU A 286 -15.65 -14.09 10.85
CA GLU A 286 -17.11 -14.02 10.81
C GLU A 286 -17.73 -15.29 11.40
N TRP A 287 -18.94 -15.16 11.96
CA TRP A 287 -19.69 -16.30 12.51
C TRP A 287 -20.48 -16.99 11.38
N THR A 288 -20.03 -18.16 10.95
CA THR A 288 -20.55 -18.88 9.78
C THR A 288 -20.45 -20.39 9.98
N SER A 289 -20.91 -21.20 9.02
CA SER A 289 -20.82 -22.67 9.12
C SER A 289 -19.37 -23.13 9.22
N GLY A 290 -19.10 -24.05 10.14
CA GLY A 290 -17.79 -24.67 10.31
C GLY A 290 -17.32 -25.34 9.02
N SER A 291 -16.09 -25.02 8.64
CA SER A 291 -15.44 -25.47 7.41
C SER A 291 -14.08 -26.12 7.66
N ALA A 292 -13.45 -25.82 8.79
CA ALA A 292 -12.19 -26.47 9.21
C ALA A 292 -12.30 -27.99 9.47
N ASN A 293 -13.51 -28.53 9.63
CA ASN A 293 -13.78 -29.94 9.89
C ASN A 293 -14.98 -30.44 9.06
N LEU A 294 -14.96 -31.71 8.64
CA LEU A 294 -16.03 -32.32 7.84
C LEU A 294 -17.34 -32.45 8.63
N ARG A 295 -17.28 -32.96 9.87
CA ARG A 295 -18.45 -33.22 10.72
C ARG A 295 -19.17 -31.94 11.14
N ASP A 296 -18.44 -30.85 11.29
CA ASP A 296 -19.04 -29.54 11.57
C ASP A 296 -19.86 -29.02 10.38
N ARG A 297 -19.37 -29.22 9.15
CA ARG A 297 -20.09 -28.87 7.91
C ARG A 297 -21.37 -29.69 7.74
N GLU A 298 -21.27 -31.00 7.94
CA GLU A 298 -22.40 -31.94 7.78
C GLU A 298 -23.52 -31.71 8.80
N ASN A 299 -23.19 -31.25 10.01
CA ASN A 299 -24.16 -30.96 11.08
C ASN A 299 -24.52 -29.47 11.21
N GLY A 300 -24.05 -28.59 10.30
CA GLY A 300 -24.32 -27.15 10.34
C GLY A 300 -23.78 -26.43 11.58
N ILE A 301 -22.69 -26.93 12.19
CA ILE A 301 -22.12 -26.37 13.41
C ILE A 301 -21.45 -25.03 13.10
N MET A 302 -22.03 -23.95 13.59
CA MET A 302 -21.51 -22.60 13.40
C MET A 302 -20.23 -22.36 14.21
N ARG A 303 -19.26 -21.66 13.61
CA ARG A 303 -17.97 -21.29 14.22
C ARG A 303 -17.56 -19.86 13.80
N SER A 304 -16.65 -19.28 14.57
CA SER A 304 -15.88 -18.10 14.13
C SER A 304 -14.82 -18.60 13.15
N GLU A 305 -14.95 -18.26 11.87
CA GLU A 305 -14.06 -18.69 10.78
C GLU A 305 -13.44 -17.46 10.09
N ALA A 306 -12.29 -17.63 9.45
CA ALA A 306 -11.66 -16.54 8.70
C ALA A 306 -12.57 -16.07 7.56
N ARG A 307 -12.84 -14.77 7.53
CA ARG A 307 -13.79 -14.13 6.61
C ARG A 307 -13.26 -14.11 5.18
N VAL A 308 -14.14 -14.40 4.21
CA VAL A 308 -13.81 -14.37 2.78
C VAL A 308 -14.76 -13.42 2.05
N HIS A 309 -14.26 -12.24 1.68
CA HIS A 309 -15.03 -11.21 0.99
C HIS A 309 -15.29 -11.61 -0.47
N ILE A 310 -16.55 -11.78 -0.87
CA ILE A 310 -16.94 -12.03 -2.26
C ILE A 310 -17.12 -10.69 -2.98
N ILE A 311 -16.30 -10.41 -3.98
CA ILE A 311 -16.25 -9.11 -4.67
C ILE A 311 -16.54 -9.31 -6.15
N ARG A 312 -17.73 -8.90 -6.61
CA ARG A 312 -18.01 -8.80 -8.05
C ARG A 312 -17.38 -7.52 -8.61
N SER A 313 -16.50 -7.69 -9.59
CA SER A 313 -15.83 -6.62 -10.33
C SER A 313 -16.81 -5.91 -11.27
N ASP A 314 -16.54 -4.64 -11.60
CA ASP A 314 -17.26 -3.93 -12.68
C ASP A 314 -16.92 -4.48 -14.09
N LYS A 315 -15.98 -5.43 -14.17
CA LYS A 315 -15.53 -6.13 -15.39
C LYS A 315 -16.30 -7.44 -15.62
N THR A 316 -16.48 -7.79 -16.89
CA THR A 316 -16.96 -9.12 -17.32
C THR A 316 -15.87 -10.18 -17.16
N VAL A 317 -16.25 -11.46 -17.11
CA VAL A 317 -15.33 -12.60 -17.23
C VAL A 317 -14.49 -12.48 -18.51
N ALA A 318 -15.09 -12.11 -19.64
CA ALA A 318 -14.38 -11.91 -20.91
C ALA A 318 -13.33 -10.78 -20.85
N GLU A 319 -13.60 -9.69 -20.13
CA GLU A 319 -12.62 -8.61 -19.91
C GLU A 319 -11.46 -9.02 -19.00
N LEU A 320 -11.69 -9.95 -18.05
CA LEU A 320 -10.68 -10.51 -17.15
C LEU A 320 -9.83 -11.60 -17.82
N GLN A 321 -10.46 -12.45 -18.63
CA GLN A 321 -9.85 -13.56 -19.37
C GLN A 321 -9.22 -13.15 -20.72
N ASP A 322 -9.02 -11.85 -20.93
CA ASP A 322 -8.29 -11.30 -22.08
C ASP A 322 -6.82 -11.76 -22.07
N LEU A 323 -6.38 -12.42 -23.16
CA LEU A 323 -5.00 -12.89 -23.32
C LEU A 323 -3.97 -11.76 -23.23
N ASN A 324 -4.31 -10.52 -23.59
CA ASN A 324 -3.40 -9.39 -23.48
C ASN A 324 -3.10 -8.97 -22.02
N LYS A 325 -3.86 -9.50 -21.06
CA LYS A 325 -3.69 -9.28 -19.61
C LYS A 325 -3.10 -10.49 -18.88
N ALA A 326 -3.02 -11.66 -19.53
CA ALA A 326 -2.50 -12.88 -18.92
C ALA A 326 -0.98 -12.76 -18.71
N GLN A 327 -0.54 -12.78 -17.45
CA GLN A 327 0.86 -12.51 -17.08
C GLN A 327 1.84 -13.53 -17.71
N GLN A 328 1.40 -14.79 -17.80
CA GLN A 328 2.16 -15.90 -18.39
C GLN A 328 2.24 -15.84 -19.93
N TYR A 329 1.45 -15.00 -20.62
CA TYR A 329 1.45 -14.94 -22.08
C TYR A 329 2.59 -14.06 -22.61
N ASP A 330 3.53 -14.59 -23.39
CA ASP A 330 4.70 -13.82 -23.85
C ASP A 330 4.34 -12.60 -24.72
N LYS A 331 3.23 -12.67 -25.46
CA LYS A 331 2.77 -11.59 -26.35
C LYS A 331 1.86 -10.56 -25.64
N ALA A 332 1.55 -10.75 -24.36
CA ALA A 332 0.71 -9.82 -23.60
C ALA A 332 1.44 -8.51 -23.32
N THR A 333 0.79 -7.40 -23.66
CA THR A 333 1.32 -6.03 -23.48
C THR A 333 0.82 -5.35 -22.20
N ASP A 334 -0.23 -5.89 -21.56
CA ASP A 334 -0.93 -5.28 -20.42
C ASP A 334 -0.96 -6.21 -19.19
N LYS A 335 0.18 -6.87 -18.92
CA LYS A 335 0.35 -7.91 -17.87
C LYS A 335 0.03 -7.45 -16.44
N ASN A 336 -0.09 -6.15 -16.19
CA ASN A 336 -0.35 -5.57 -14.86
C ASN A 336 -1.85 -5.27 -14.62
N ALA A 337 -2.70 -5.26 -15.66
CA ALA A 337 -4.08 -4.81 -15.54
C ALA A 337 -4.92 -5.59 -14.52
N LEU A 338 -4.64 -6.88 -14.31
CA LEU A 338 -5.33 -7.68 -13.29
C LEU A 338 -5.09 -7.15 -11.86
N PHE A 339 -3.90 -6.60 -11.58
CA PHE A 339 -3.58 -5.97 -10.30
C PHE A 339 -4.31 -4.64 -10.12
N ASP A 340 -4.35 -3.79 -11.16
CA ASP A 340 -5.10 -2.53 -11.10
C ASP A 340 -6.62 -2.77 -10.97
N ILE A 341 -7.16 -3.77 -11.67
CA ILE A 341 -8.59 -4.16 -11.57
C ILE A 341 -8.90 -4.69 -10.16
N ALA A 342 -8.07 -5.59 -9.62
CA ALA A 342 -8.23 -6.10 -8.26
C ALA A 342 -8.12 -4.98 -7.22
N SER A 343 -7.13 -4.10 -7.35
CA SER A 343 -6.92 -2.94 -6.48
C SER A 343 -8.10 -1.98 -6.48
N ALA A 344 -8.64 -1.65 -7.66
CA ALA A 344 -9.83 -0.82 -7.80
C ALA A 344 -11.06 -1.47 -7.13
N ALA A 345 -11.31 -2.76 -7.38
CA ALA A 345 -12.46 -3.49 -6.83
C ALA A 345 -12.36 -3.65 -5.30
N VAL A 346 -11.19 -4.03 -4.78
CA VAL A 346 -10.94 -4.16 -3.34
C VAL A 346 -11.02 -2.81 -2.64
N LYS A 347 -10.45 -1.74 -3.20
CA LYS A 347 -10.54 -0.39 -2.61
C LYS A 347 -11.97 0.15 -2.61
N LYS A 348 -12.77 -0.17 -3.64
CA LYS A 348 -14.21 0.14 -3.73
C LYS A 348 -15.03 -0.62 -2.69
N HIS A 349 -14.71 -1.90 -2.45
CA HIS A 349 -15.42 -2.77 -1.50
C HIS A 349 -15.12 -2.44 -0.03
N LEU A 350 -13.85 -2.26 0.30
CA LEU A 350 -13.39 -2.04 1.69
C LEU A 350 -13.42 -0.57 2.12
N ASN A 351 -13.44 0.38 1.18
CA ASN A 351 -13.52 1.82 1.40
C ASN A 351 -12.61 2.32 2.56
N PRO A 352 -11.29 2.04 2.55
CA PRO A 352 -10.40 2.34 3.67
C PRO A 352 -10.28 3.84 3.93
N LEU A 353 -10.25 4.22 5.21
CA LEU A 353 -10.04 5.60 5.62
C LEU A 353 -8.59 6.06 5.31
N PRO A 354 -8.35 7.37 5.08
CA PRO A 354 -7.00 7.88 4.82
C PRO A 354 -6.00 7.47 5.91
N GLY A 355 -4.90 6.83 5.50
CA GLY A 355 -3.88 6.28 6.40
C GLY A 355 -4.20 4.92 7.04
N GLN A 356 -5.42 4.38 6.89
CA GLN A 356 -5.79 3.05 7.37
C GLN A 356 -5.26 1.97 6.42
N LYS A 357 -4.05 1.44 6.70
CA LYS A 357 -3.48 0.35 5.91
C LYS A 357 -4.31 -0.94 6.00
N GLN A 358 -4.70 -1.46 4.83
CA GLN A 358 -5.35 -2.76 4.65
C GLN A 358 -4.41 -3.73 3.93
N TYR A 359 -4.49 -4.99 4.31
CA TYR A 359 -3.71 -6.11 3.76
C TYR A 359 -4.68 -7.17 3.25
N VAL A 360 -4.69 -7.46 1.95
CA VAL A 360 -5.71 -8.33 1.32
C VAL A 360 -5.07 -9.36 0.38
N ALA A 361 -5.26 -10.64 0.66
CA ALA A 361 -4.98 -11.73 -0.27
C ALA A 361 -6.19 -11.92 -1.20
N VAL A 362 -5.99 -11.88 -2.52
CA VAL A 362 -7.06 -11.88 -3.52
C VAL A 362 -6.94 -13.09 -4.44
N LEU A 363 -7.93 -13.98 -4.38
CA LEU A 363 -8.09 -15.06 -5.35
C LEU A 363 -8.93 -14.59 -6.54
N LEU A 364 -8.35 -14.59 -7.73
CA LEU A 364 -9.05 -14.35 -9.00
C LEU A 364 -9.80 -15.64 -9.38
N LEU A 365 -11.13 -15.66 -9.20
CA LEU A 365 -11.94 -16.87 -9.33
C LEU A 365 -12.08 -17.35 -10.76
N ASP A 366 -12.17 -16.42 -11.71
CA ASP A 366 -12.36 -16.70 -13.14
C ASP A 366 -11.04 -17.03 -13.87
N ALA A 367 -9.98 -17.42 -13.13
CA ALA A 367 -8.75 -17.89 -13.76
C ALA A 367 -9.02 -19.21 -14.49
N HIS A 368 -8.66 -19.27 -15.78
CA HIS A 368 -9.09 -20.34 -16.68
C HIS A 368 -7.95 -20.82 -17.59
N TRP A 369 -7.82 -22.14 -17.75
CA TRP A 369 -6.83 -22.80 -18.58
C TRP A 369 -7.25 -22.79 -20.05
N ASP A 370 -6.66 -21.87 -20.82
CA ASP A 370 -6.75 -21.91 -22.27
C ASP A 370 -5.77 -22.96 -22.81
N LYS A 371 -6.28 -24.15 -23.08
CA LYS A 371 -5.54 -25.29 -23.66
C LYS A 371 -4.93 -25.00 -25.04
N ASP A 372 -5.52 -24.09 -25.82
CA ASP A 372 -5.15 -23.82 -27.21
C ASP A 372 -4.04 -22.76 -27.25
N ALA A 373 -4.13 -21.73 -26.38
CA ALA A 373 -3.03 -20.80 -26.08
C ALA A 373 -2.00 -21.35 -25.08
N LYS A 374 -2.25 -22.52 -24.48
CA LYS A 374 -1.47 -23.16 -23.40
C LYS A 374 -1.12 -22.21 -22.24
N THR A 375 -2.08 -21.37 -21.86
CA THR A 375 -1.86 -20.22 -20.96
C THR A 375 -3.03 -20.07 -19.99
N ILE A 376 -2.75 -19.70 -18.73
CA ILE A 376 -3.80 -19.38 -17.76
C ILE A 376 -4.30 -17.94 -17.97
N ARG A 377 -5.55 -17.80 -18.43
CA ARG A 377 -6.28 -16.52 -18.55
C ARG A 377 -6.77 -16.04 -17.18
N SER A 378 -6.97 -14.74 -17.01
CA SER A 378 -7.37 -14.10 -15.73
C SER A 378 -6.49 -14.50 -14.53
N HIS A 379 -5.22 -14.84 -14.78
CA HIS A 379 -4.22 -15.09 -13.75
C HIS A 379 -3.06 -14.10 -13.87
N ALA A 380 -2.74 -13.50 -12.71
CA ALA A 380 -1.42 -12.99 -12.39
C ALA A 380 -1.05 -13.48 -10.98
N ALA A 381 0.23 -13.61 -10.72
CA ALA A 381 0.87 -13.68 -9.42
C ALA A 381 1.62 -12.34 -9.24
N LEU A 382 1.05 -11.45 -8.43
CA LEU A 382 1.60 -10.10 -8.18
C LEU A 382 1.26 -9.62 -6.76
N GLY A 383 2.26 -9.08 -6.05
CA GLY A 383 2.09 -8.58 -4.69
C GLY A 383 2.81 -7.25 -4.41
N GLY A 384 2.33 -6.56 -3.37
CA GLY A 384 2.79 -5.23 -2.95
C GLY A 384 1.63 -4.22 -2.89
N GLY A 385 1.93 -2.92 -2.92
CA GLY A 385 0.87 -1.91 -2.92
C GLY A 385 1.34 -0.47 -2.72
N SER A 386 0.40 0.47 -2.74
CA SER A 386 0.68 1.90 -2.63
C SER A 386 -0.43 2.62 -1.85
N GLY A 387 -0.04 3.57 -0.99
CA GLY A 387 -0.96 4.24 -0.07
C GLY A 387 -1.56 3.28 0.97
N GLU A 388 -2.89 3.28 1.08
CA GLU A 388 -3.65 2.55 2.10
C GLU A 388 -3.82 1.04 1.82
N LEU A 389 -3.50 0.55 0.62
CA LEU A 389 -3.83 -0.82 0.22
C LEU A 389 -2.59 -1.62 -0.17
N GLN A 390 -2.42 -2.79 0.44
CA GLN A 390 -1.42 -3.81 0.12
C GLN A 390 -2.14 -5.10 -0.29
N LEU A 391 -1.73 -5.68 -1.41
CA LEU A 391 -2.39 -6.79 -2.10
C LEU A 391 -1.39 -7.89 -2.40
N GLY A 392 -1.84 -9.13 -2.36
CA GLY A 392 -1.22 -10.25 -3.06
C GLY A 392 -2.32 -10.92 -3.87
N ILE A 393 -2.17 -11.03 -5.20
CA ILE A 393 -3.19 -11.59 -6.08
C ILE A 393 -2.71 -12.92 -6.68
N PHE A 394 -3.61 -13.90 -6.79
CA PHE A 394 -3.30 -15.19 -7.40
C PHE A 394 -4.53 -15.78 -8.12
N GLY A 395 -4.33 -16.72 -9.04
CA GLY A 395 -5.41 -17.36 -9.81
C GLY A 395 -6.02 -18.59 -9.15
N SER A 396 -7.29 -18.88 -9.42
CA SER A 396 -7.99 -20.09 -8.98
C SER A 396 -7.61 -21.39 -9.72
N HIS A 397 -6.71 -21.36 -10.70
CA HIS A 397 -6.39 -22.50 -11.58
C HIS A 397 -5.97 -23.77 -10.82
N CYS A 398 -5.22 -23.66 -9.71
CA CYS A 398 -4.86 -24.80 -8.86
C CYS A 398 -5.91 -25.15 -7.78
N LEU A 399 -7.02 -24.42 -7.65
CA LEU A 399 -7.95 -24.56 -6.51
C LEU A 399 -8.63 -25.94 -6.46
N HIS A 400 -8.68 -26.68 -7.57
CA HIS A 400 -9.18 -28.06 -7.60
C HIS A 400 -8.36 -29.03 -6.75
N SER A 401 -7.08 -28.78 -6.49
CA SER A 401 -6.22 -29.66 -5.69
C SER A 401 -6.14 -29.31 -4.21
N TYR A 402 -6.66 -28.14 -3.80
CA TYR A 402 -6.55 -27.67 -2.42
C TYR A 402 -7.45 -28.51 -1.48
N PRO A 403 -7.07 -28.70 -0.20
CA PRO A 403 -7.95 -29.25 0.83
C PRO A 403 -9.01 -28.22 1.24
N GLY A 404 -10.23 -28.68 1.56
CA GLY A 404 -11.33 -27.87 2.09
C GLY A 404 -11.46 -27.88 3.61
N CYS A 405 -11.04 -28.96 4.28
CA CYS A 405 -11.02 -29.14 5.74
C CYS A 405 -9.72 -29.81 6.21
N PHE A 406 -9.49 -29.95 7.52
CA PHE A 406 -8.26 -30.53 8.07
C PHE A 406 -8.01 -31.98 7.62
N GLU A 407 -9.08 -32.78 7.55
CA GLU A 407 -9.04 -34.18 7.13
C GLU A 407 -8.61 -34.35 5.67
N GLU A 408 -8.87 -33.35 4.83
CA GLU A 408 -8.49 -33.32 3.41
C GLU A 408 -7.02 -32.91 3.20
N VAL A 409 -6.31 -32.36 4.21
CA VAL A 409 -4.95 -31.79 4.06
C VAL A 409 -3.92 -32.84 3.64
N VAL A 410 -3.88 -33.99 4.31
CA VAL A 410 -2.92 -35.05 3.95
C VAL A 410 -3.29 -35.72 2.62
N PRO A 411 -4.57 -36.08 2.34
CA PRO A 411 -5.00 -36.53 1.02
C PRO A 411 -4.59 -35.56 -0.11
N ALA A 412 -4.90 -34.26 0.01
CA ALA A 412 -4.54 -33.26 -0.99
C ALA A 412 -3.03 -33.19 -1.27
N PHE A 413 -2.22 -33.23 -0.21
CA PHE A 413 -0.75 -33.20 -0.30
C PHE A 413 -0.09 -34.57 -0.60
N THR A 414 -0.86 -35.62 -0.87
CA THR A 414 -0.37 -36.94 -1.31
C THR A 414 -1.09 -37.51 -2.54
N ASP A 415 -2.03 -36.75 -3.11
CA ASP A 415 -2.81 -37.14 -4.29
C ASP A 415 -1.96 -37.16 -5.57
N CYS A 416 -1.47 -38.34 -5.93
CA CYS A 416 -0.74 -38.62 -7.16
C CYS A 416 -1.62 -38.67 -8.43
N THR A 417 -2.91 -38.28 -8.39
CA THR A 417 -3.74 -38.19 -9.61
C THR A 417 -3.05 -37.32 -10.65
N PRO A 418 -2.76 -37.82 -11.87
CA PRO A 418 -2.10 -37.04 -12.92
C PRO A 418 -2.92 -35.83 -13.36
N THR A 419 -2.24 -34.75 -13.70
CA THR A 419 -2.87 -33.49 -14.09
C THR A 419 -3.35 -33.54 -15.55
N ASP A 420 -4.67 -33.47 -15.75
CA ASP A 420 -5.29 -33.55 -17.07
C ASP A 420 -5.34 -32.17 -17.76
N THR A 421 -4.36 -31.94 -18.64
CA THR A 421 -4.25 -30.71 -19.44
C THR A 421 -5.37 -30.48 -20.47
N ALA A 422 -6.33 -31.40 -20.62
CA ALA A 422 -7.58 -31.12 -21.34
C ALA A 422 -8.54 -30.21 -20.54
N HIS A 423 -8.37 -30.13 -19.21
CA HIS A 423 -9.31 -29.48 -18.29
C HIS A 423 -8.68 -28.53 -17.26
N VAL A 424 -7.41 -28.74 -16.88
CA VAL A 424 -6.72 -27.94 -15.84
C VAL A 424 -5.29 -27.60 -16.24
N ALA A 425 -4.72 -26.55 -15.64
CA ALA A 425 -3.36 -26.13 -15.90
C ALA A 425 -2.31 -27.10 -15.31
N ASN A 426 -1.10 -27.08 -15.89
CA ASN A 426 0.06 -27.85 -15.42
C ASN A 426 1.27 -26.93 -15.15
N ASP A 427 1.04 -25.65 -14.85
CA ASP A 427 2.03 -24.62 -14.46
C ASP A 427 3.46 -24.83 -14.98
N CYS A 428 3.64 -24.57 -16.28
CA CYS A 428 4.92 -24.71 -17.00
C CYS A 428 5.56 -26.11 -16.93
N ASN A 429 4.75 -27.16 -16.75
CA ASN A 429 5.09 -28.57 -16.54
C ASN A 429 5.64 -28.93 -15.14
N GLU A 430 5.44 -28.09 -14.12
CA GLU A 430 5.88 -28.38 -12.74
C GLU A 430 4.80 -28.99 -11.83
N ALA A 431 3.54 -29.00 -12.28
CA ALA A 431 2.34 -29.40 -11.53
C ALA A 431 1.74 -30.73 -12.03
N GLY A 432 2.56 -31.71 -12.43
CA GLY A 432 2.12 -32.90 -13.17
C GLY A 432 1.25 -33.91 -12.40
N SER A 433 1.02 -33.68 -11.10
CA SER A 433 0.02 -34.37 -10.28
C SER A 433 -0.71 -33.39 -9.35
N SER A 434 -1.89 -33.79 -8.86
CA SER A 434 -2.73 -32.96 -8.00
C SER A 434 -1.99 -32.40 -6.77
N TRP A 435 -1.17 -33.19 -6.08
CA TRP A 435 -0.40 -32.67 -4.93
C TRP A 435 0.69 -31.66 -5.32
N GLU A 436 1.29 -31.80 -6.51
CA GLU A 436 2.26 -30.83 -7.03
C GLU A 436 1.58 -29.52 -7.43
N ALA A 437 0.37 -29.58 -7.98
CA ALA A 437 -0.49 -28.40 -8.20
C ALA A 437 -0.90 -27.72 -6.88
N ALA A 438 -1.22 -28.50 -5.83
CA ALA A 438 -1.56 -27.97 -4.50
C ALA A 438 -0.39 -27.19 -3.88
N ASN A 439 0.83 -27.73 -3.98
CA ASN A 439 2.05 -27.02 -3.57
C ASN A 439 2.26 -25.72 -4.33
N ILE A 440 2.13 -25.74 -5.66
CA ILE A 440 2.35 -24.57 -6.50
C ILE A 440 1.31 -23.48 -6.20
N GLY A 441 0.02 -23.81 -6.14
CA GLY A 441 -1.03 -22.82 -5.87
C GLY A 441 -1.00 -22.24 -4.46
N ILE A 442 -0.97 -23.10 -3.42
CA ILE A 442 -0.95 -22.67 -2.02
C ILE A 442 0.36 -21.93 -1.72
N GLY A 443 1.47 -22.36 -2.33
CA GLY A 443 2.80 -21.82 -2.17
C GLY A 443 3.05 -20.49 -2.87
N ALA A 444 2.70 -20.37 -4.15
CA ALA A 444 2.87 -19.13 -4.91
C ALA A 444 1.92 -18.03 -4.41
N HIS A 445 0.69 -18.36 -4.00
CA HIS A 445 -0.16 -17.36 -3.34
C HIS A 445 0.43 -16.91 -1.98
N LEU A 446 1.14 -17.79 -1.24
CA LEU A 446 1.89 -17.37 -0.05
C LEU A 446 3.10 -16.47 -0.37
N HIS A 447 3.75 -16.65 -1.52
CA HIS A 447 4.79 -15.75 -2.04
C HIS A 447 4.23 -14.33 -2.27
N GLU A 448 3.06 -14.21 -2.92
CA GLU A 448 2.41 -12.91 -3.11
C GLU A 448 1.95 -12.26 -1.79
N VAL A 449 1.53 -13.08 -0.81
CA VAL A 449 1.27 -12.62 0.57
C VAL A 449 2.56 -12.15 1.27
N GLY A 450 3.72 -12.74 0.93
CA GLY A 450 5.04 -12.27 1.37
C GLY A 450 5.37 -10.88 0.81
N HIS A 451 5.14 -10.66 -0.49
CA HIS A 451 5.27 -9.34 -1.12
C HIS A 451 4.32 -8.29 -0.53
N LEU A 452 3.06 -8.65 -0.27
CA LEU A 452 2.07 -7.83 0.46
C LEU A 452 2.57 -7.37 1.84
N PHE A 453 3.40 -8.17 2.52
CA PHE A 453 4.03 -7.84 3.80
C PHE A 453 5.42 -7.18 3.67
N GLY A 454 5.87 -6.86 2.45
CA GLY A 454 7.11 -6.13 2.19
C GLY A 454 8.38 -7.00 2.09
N CYS A 455 8.24 -8.31 1.85
CA CYS A 455 9.39 -9.16 1.52
C CYS A 455 9.77 -9.00 0.02
N PRO A 456 11.05 -8.78 -0.31
CA PRO A 456 11.55 -8.90 -1.68
C PRO A 456 11.77 -10.37 -2.04
N HIS A 457 12.16 -10.64 -3.30
CA HIS A 457 12.77 -11.93 -3.65
C HIS A 457 14.04 -12.20 -2.81
N GLN A 458 14.28 -13.47 -2.54
CA GLN A 458 15.43 -13.97 -1.76
C GLN A 458 16.20 -15.02 -2.58
N GLU A 459 17.35 -15.50 -2.08
CA GLU A 459 18.09 -16.58 -2.74
C GLU A 459 17.50 -17.99 -2.51
N GLY A 460 16.44 -18.10 -1.72
CA GLY A 460 15.72 -19.34 -1.42
C GLY A 460 14.51 -19.09 -0.51
N GLY A 461 13.82 -20.17 -0.14
CA GLY A 461 12.60 -20.15 0.64
C GLY A 461 11.34 -19.78 -0.16
N ILE A 462 10.26 -19.45 0.55
CA ILE A 462 8.98 -19.04 -0.05
C ILE A 462 9.16 -17.89 -1.05
N MET A 463 10.00 -16.90 -0.74
CA MET A 463 10.30 -15.74 -1.60
C MET A 463 11.21 -16.06 -2.81
N LEU A 464 11.39 -17.35 -3.14
CA LEU A 464 11.89 -17.80 -4.43
C LEU A 464 10.88 -18.80 -5.05
N ARG A 465 11.15 -20.11 -4.97
CA ARG A 465 10.28 -21.16 -5.54
C ARG A 465 10.23 -22.43 -4.68
N ASP A 466 10.85 -22.44 -3.50
CA ASP A 466 10.99 -23.62 -2.64
C ASP A 466 9.64 -24.16 -2.14
N TYR A 467 8.58 -23.34 -2.23
CA TYR A 467 7.21 -23.75 -1.95
C TYR A 467 6.70 -24.93 -2.81
N VAL A 468 7.41 -25.32 -3.87
CA VAL A 468 7.16 -26.58 -4.60
C VAL A 468 7.32 -27.85 -3.75
N VAL A 469 7.81 -27.74 -2.51
CA VAL A 469 7.81 -28.79 -1.45
C VAL A 469 7.08 -28.38 -0.16
N LEU A 470 6.10 -27.46 -0.24
CA LEU A 470 5.33 -26.97 0.91
C LEU A 470 4.56 -28.08 1.67
N ASN A 471 4.04 -29.08 0.95
CA ASN A 471 3.46 -30.32 1.49
C ASN A 471 4.25 -30.89 2.68
N ARG A 472 5.59 -30.87 2.59
CA ARG A 472 6.48 -31.47 3.59
C ARG A 472 6.31 -30.88 4.99
N SER A 473 5.88 -29.63 5.14
CA SER A 473 5.56 -29.09 6.48
C SER A 473 4.29 -29.69 7.10
N PHE A 474 3.39 -30.25 6.28
CA PHE A 474 2.08 -30.75 6.71
C PHE A 474 1.97 -32.29 6.69
N VAL A 475 2.78 -32.99 5.90
CA VAL A 475 2.76 -34.46 5.81
C VAL A 475 4.00 -35.10 6.45
N ALA A 476 3.83 -36.27 7.07
CA ALA A 476 4.95 -37.08 7.57
C ALA A 476 5.65 -37.87 6.46
N ARG A 477 4.98 -38.11 5.32
CA ARG A 477 5.52 -38.83 4.16
C ARG A 477 5.15 -38.11 2.87
N GLU A 478 6.15 -37.73 2.08
CA GLU A 478 5.99 -37.22 0.72
C GLU A 478 5.65 -38.37 -0.24
N ALA A 479 4.81 -38.09 -1.24
CA ALA A 479 4.39 -39.02 -2.28
C ALA A 479 5.32 -38.98 -3.52
N TYR A 480 5.01 -39.75 -4.55
CA TYR A 480 5.79 -39.73 -5.80
C TYR A 480 5.69 -38.37 -6.50
N SER A 481 6.83 -37.74 -6.81
CA SER A 481 6.88 -36.47 -7.54
C SER A 481 7.03 -36.71 -9.04
N THR A 482 6.06 -36.25 -9.83
CA THR A 482 6.14 -36.33 -11.29
C THR A 482 7.17 -35.34 -11.85
N ARG A 483 7.41 -34.22 -11.16
CA ARG A 483 8.42 -33.20 -11.53
C ARG A 483 9.85 -33.73 -11.38
N THR A 484 10.18 -34.33 -10.22
CA THR A 484 11.55 -34.77 -9.90
C THR A 484 11.82 -36.26 -10.14
N LYS A 485 10.77 -37.04 -10.45
CA LYS A 485 10.77 -38.51 -10.55
C LYS A 485 11.17 -39.24 -9.25
N SER A 486 11.20 -38.53 -8.11
CA SER A 486 11.51 -39.10 -6.80
C SER A 486 10.36 -39.99 -6.30
N LYS A 487 10.67 -41.01 -5.49
CA LYS A 487 9.68 -41.90 -4.88
C LYS A 487 8.94 -41.30 -3.68
N GLY A 488 9.23 -40.04 -3.32
CA GLY A 488 8.89 -39.52 -2.00
C GLY A 488 9.64 -40.25 -0.88
N GLY A 489 9.18 -40.09 0.36
CA GLY A 489 9.86 -40.62 1.54
C GLY A 489 9.39 -39.98 2.85
N LEU A 490 10.04 -40.33 3.97
CA LEU A 490 9.85 -39.64 5.25
C LEU A 490 10.24 -38.16 5.10
N ALA A 491 9.35 -37.24 5.44
CA ALA A 491 9.60 -35.80 5.36
C ALA A 491 9.96 -35.25 6.75
N LEU A 492 11.24 -35.00 7.02
CA LEU A 492 11.73 -34.40 8.26
C LEU A 492 11.79 -32.87 8.15
N GLN A 493 12.09 -32.20 9.27
CA GLN A 493 12.17 -30.73 9.32
C GLN A 493 13.22 -30.15 8.35
N ALA A 494 14.29 -30.89 8.07
CA ALA A 494 15.36 -30.47 7.16
C ALA A 494 14.94 -30.53 5.67
N ASP A 495 13.87 -31.26 5.34
CA ASP A 495 13.37 -31.40 3.98
C ASP A 495 12.33 -30.33 3.61
N GLU A 496 11.84 -29.57 4.60
CA GLU A 496 10.78 -28.56 4.47
C GLU A 496 11.27 -27.25 3.85
N CYS A 497 10.45 -26.60 3.03
CA CYS A 497 10.67 -25.20 2.67
C CYS A 497 10.48 -24.29 3.89
N GLY A 498 11.05 -23.08 3.86
CA GLY A 498 10.91 -22.07 4.91
C GLY A 498 10.76 -20.65 4.37
N TRP A 499 10.43 -19.72 5.25
CA TRP A 499 10.67 -18.30 4.99
C TRP A 499 12.18 -18.03 5.04
N HIS A 500 12.71 -17.07 4.26
CA HIS A 500 14.13 -16.74 4.43
C HIS A 500 14.36 -16.07 5.79
N ARG A 501 15.59 -16.12 6.30
CA ARG A 501 15.97 -15.47 7.57
C ARG A 501 15.64 -13.98 7.53
N LEU A 502 15.95 -13.33 6.41
CA LEU A 502 15.70 -11.91 6.17
C LEU A 502 14.22 -11.54 6.03
N ASP A 503 13.34 -12.49 5.67
CA ASP A 503 11.88 -12.29 5.66
C ASP A 503 11.33 -12.35 7.07
N SER A 504 11.79 -13.34 7.85
CA SER A 504 11.37 -13.50 9.25
C SER A 504 11.77 -12.28 10.11
N LEU A 505 12.92 -11.66 9.81
CA LEU A 505 13.32 -10.40 10.44
C LEU A 505 12.47 -9.20 10.01
N ARG A 506 11.96 -9.17 8.76
CA ARG A 506 10.97 -8.18 8.32
C ARG A 506 9.63 -8.38 9.03
N PHE A 507 9.13 -9.61 9.09
CA PHE A 507 7.91 -9.96 9.82
C PHE A 507 7.98 -9.56 11.29
N ARG A 508 9.12 -9.76 11.97
CA ARG A 508 9.29 -9.29 13.37
C ARG A 508 9.04 -7.77 13.55
N ALA A 509 9.31 -6.97 12.52
CA ALA A 509 9.04 -5.52 12.51
C ALA A 509 7.67 -5.16 11.90
N HIS A 510 6.95 -6.10 11.29
CA HIS A 510 5.71 -5.81 10.57
C HIS A 510 4.49 -5.80 11.52
N PRO A 511 3.62 -4.76 11.49
CA PRO A 511 2.52 -4.62 12.46
C PRO A 511 1.57 -5.83 12.58
N ALA A 512 1.32 -6.55 11.48
CA ALA A 512 0.44 -7.73 11.46
C ALA A 512 0.97 -8.93 12.28
N PHE A 513 2.26 -8.95 12.60
CA PHE A 513 2.96 -10.05 13.30
C PHE A 513 3.36 -9.70 14.74
N ARG A 514 2.82 -8.59 15.26
CA ARG A 514 3.10 -8.12 16.62
C ARG A 514 2.37 -8.99 17.65
N LEU A 515 3.07 -9.40 18.69
CA LEU A 515 2.52 -10.10 19.84
C LEU A 515 1.96 -9.09 20.87
N PRO A 516 0.93 -9.46 21.66
CA PRO A 516 0.39 -8.58 22.70
C PRO A 516 1.44 -8.07 23.70
N ASN A 517 2.47 -8.86 23.98
CA ASN A 517 3.53 -8.55 24.93
C ASN A 517 4.72 -7.77 24.33
N ASP A 518 4.68 -7.41 23.04
CA ASP A 518 5.71 -6.57 22.43
C ASP A 518 5.58 -5.11 22.90
N ALA A 519 6.71 -4.48 23.21
CA ALA A 519 6.77 -3.04 23.46
C ALA A 519 6.18 -2.24 22.28
N PRO A 520 5.52 -1.09 22.53
CA PRO A 520 5.06 -0.19 21.47
C PRO A 520 6.21 0.22 20.54
N MET A 521 6.16 -0.26 19.30
CA MET A 521 7.18 0.00 18.31
C MET A 521 6.78 1.20 17.45
N ASN A 522 7.41 2.33 17.71
CA ASN A 522 7.22 3.53 16.88
C ASN A 522 7.88 3.30 15.50
N PRO A 523 7.24 3.72 14.39
CA PRO A 523 7.88 3.74 13.07
C PRO A 523 9.19 4.53 13.10
N ASP A 524 10.27 3.94 12.59
CA ASP A 524 11.61 4.55 12.66
C ASP A 524 11.96 5.30 11.36
N GLU A 525 11.51 6.55 11.29
CA GLU A 525 11.92 7.50 10.24
C GLU A 525 13.29 8.15 10.54
N SER A 526 14.16 7.55 11.39
CA SER A 526 15.45 8.14 11.82
C SER A 526 16.70 7.39 11.36
N VAL A 527 16.58 6.41 10.45
CA VAL A 527 17.73 5.64 9.94
C VAL A 527 18.67 6.52 9.11
N GLN A 528 19.93 6.60 9.53
CA GLN A 528 20.95 7.46 8.93
C GLN A 528 22.31 6.80 8.83
N ALA A 529 23.13 7.30 7.90
CA ALA A 529 24.51 6.89 7.72
C ALA A 529 25.41 8.13 7.55
N PHE A 530 26.55 8.12 8.21
CA PHE A 530 27.57 9.16 8.18
C PHE A 530 28.89 8.56 7.73
N ALA A 531 29.56 9.15 6.76
CA ALA A 531 30.99 8.90 6.58
C ALA A 531 31.75 9.43 7.82
N ILE A 532 32.82 8.76 8.22
CA ILE A 532 33.67 9.16 9.35
C ILE A 532 35.15 8.84 9.08
N ASP A 533 36.03 9.25 10.00
CA ASP A 533 37.47 9.02 9.90
C ASP A 533 37.87 7.56 9.65
N GLY A 534 38.99 7.38 8.95
CA GLY A 534 39.52 6.07 8.55
C GLY A 534 38.84 5.43 7.33
N GLY A 535 37.85 6.09 6.71
CA GLY A 535 37.07 5.51 5.61
C GLY A 535 36.00 4.53 6.10
N ASN A 536 35.47 4.79 7.29
CA ASN A 536 34.41 4.00 7.91
C ASN A 536 33.06 4.69 7.74
N VAL A 537 31.97 3.94 7.93
CA VAL A 537 30.60 4.48 7.91
C VAL A 537 29.90 4.14 9.21
N LEU A 538 29.31 5.15 9.85
CA LEU A 538 28.53 5.00 11.08
C LEU A 538 27.03 5.06 10.76
N ALA A 539 26.35 3.94 10.92
CA ALA A 539 24.90 3.84 10.87
C ALA A 539 24.27 4.21 12.21
N VAL A 540 23.13 4.89 12.19
CA VAL A 540 22.39 5.38 13.37
C VAL A 540 20.89 5.14 13.18
N ALA A 541 20.18 4.70 14.23
CA ALA A 541 18.72 4.62 14.27
C ALA A 541 18.18 4.72 15.71
N GLN A 542 17.09 5.44 15.93
CA GLN A 542 16.52 5.68 17.26
C GLN A 542 15.92 4.41 17.89
N THR A 543 15.30 3.53 17.10
CA THR A 543 14.80 2.23 17.59
C THR A 543 15.89 1.17 17.70
N GLY A 544 17.05 1.39 17.08
CA GLY A 544 18.14 0.40 16.94
C GLY A 544 18.29 -0.09 15.52
N ILE A 545 19.53 -0.39 15.11
CA ILE A 545 19.82 -1.16 13.90
C ILE A 545 19.40 -2.61 14.15
N SER A 546 18.68 -3.19 13.19
CA SER A 546 18.09 -4.54 13.27
C SER A 546 18.94 -5.55 12.52
N PHE A 547 19.24 -5.24 11.26
CA PHE A 547 20.15 -5.99 10.41
C PHE A 547 20.63 -5.10 9.25
N ILE A 548 21.72 -5.52 8.61
CA ILE A 548 22.33 -4.84 7.47
C ILE A 548 22.53 -5.85 6.36
N GLU A 549 21.91 -5.62 5.20
CA GLU A 549 22.00 -6.44 3.99
C GLU A 549 23.16 -5.95 3.11
N ILE A 550 23.94 -6.89 2.56
CA ILE A 550 25.15 -6.63 1.78
C ILE A 550 24.98 -7.28 0.40
N TYR A 551 25.14 -6.47 -0.65
CA TYR A 551 25.01 -6.87 -2.04
C TYR A 551 26.34 -6.60 -2.76
N GLY A 552 26.88 -7.61 -3.44
CA GLY A 552 28.00 -7.45 -4.35
C GLY A 552 27.58 -6.87 -5.69
N GLU A 553 28.56 -6.71 -6.57
CA GLU A 553 28.33 -6.17 -7.91
C GLU A 553 27.52 -7.15 -8.77
N GLY A 554 26.37 -6.70 -9.28
CA GLY A 554 25.41 -7.55 -10.00
C GLY A 554 24.74 -8.61 -9.10
N ASP A 555 24.43 -8.29 -7.85
CA ASP A 555 23.56 -9.10 -6.99
C ASP A 555 22.17 -8.47 -6.86
N ASP A 556 21.17 -9.10 -7.48
CA ASP A 556 19.75 -8.70 -7.40
C ASP A 556 19.07 -9.16 -6.10
N VAL A 557 19.61 -10.18 -5.44
CA VAL A 557 19.14 -10.73 -4.14
C VAL A 557 20.25 -10.71 -3.10
N CYS A 558 19.87 -10.57 -1.82
CA CYS A 558 20.82 -10.52 -0.70
C CYS A 558 21.31 -11.92 -0.32
N ARG A 559 22.64 -12.10 -0.25
CA ARG A 559 23.29 -13.37 0.15
C ARG A 559 24.21 -13.25 1.37
N ALA A 560 24.46 -12.03 1.83
CA ALA A 560 25.34 -11.75 2.96
C ALA A 560 24.72 -10.64 3.81
N TRP A 561 24.64 -10.85 5.12
CA TRP A 561 24.08 -9.86 6.03
C TRP A 561 24.79 -9.85 7.39
N ILE A 562 24.42 -8.89 8.22
CA ILE A 562 24.81 -8.79 9.63
C ILE A 562 23.56 -8.56 10.46
N GLU A 563 23.32 -9.40 11.46
CA GLU A 563 22.20 -9.22 12.40
C GLU A 563 22.67 -8.49 13.66
N TYR A 564 21.87 -7.54 14.13
CA TYR A 564 22.10 -6.76 15.35
C TYR A 564 21.00 -7.02 16.37
N MET A 565 20.53 -8.27 16.43
CA MET A 565 19.47 -8.69 17.36
C MET A 565 19.90 -8.49 18.81
N PRO A 566 19.02 -7.94 19.68
CA PRO A 566 19.23 -7.95 21.12
C PRO A 566 18.93 -9.35 21.66
N ASP A 567 19.91 -10.25 21.56
CA ASP A 567 19.92 -11.50 22.32
C ASP A 567 19.92 -11.22 23.84
N ASN A 568 19.57 -12.23 24.65
CA ASN A 568 19.23 -12.04 26.06
C ASN A 568 20.29 -11.26 26.87
N ASN A 569 20.00 -9.97 27.12
CA ASN A 569 20.78 -8.95 27.83
C ASN A 569 21.81 -8.13 27.01
N SER A 570 21.91 -8.32 25.70
CA SER A 570 22.65 -7.38 24.82
C SER A 570 21.86 -6.06 24.65
N PRO A 571 22.48 -4.87 24.81
CA PRO A 571 21.80 -3.60 24.59
C PRO A 571 21.53 -3.37 23.10
N ILE A 572 20.38 -2.75 22.81
CA ILE A 572 19.97 -2.41 21.43
C ILE A 572 20.99 -1.46 20.79
N GLN A 573 21.57 -1.87 19.67
CA GLN A 573 22.63 -1.12 18.98
C GLN A 573 22.05 0.02 18.14
N ARG A 574 21.90 1.20 18.77
CA ARG A 574 21.45 2.44 18.09
C ARG A 574 22.50 3.09 17.19
N GLN A 575 23.76 2.69 17.30
CA GLN A 575 24.89 3.18 16.51
C GLN A 575 25.79 1.99 16.16
N VAL A 576 26.13 1.83 14.88
CA VAL A 576 26.90 0.70 14.33
C VAL A 576 27.93 1.22 13.34
N THR A 577 29.22 1.00 13.62
CA THR A 577 30.31 1.28 12.67
C THR A 577 30.48 0.11 11.70
N MET A 578 30.66 0.42 10.42
CA MET A 578 31.01 -0.52 9.35
C MET A 578 32.35 -0.11 8.72
N THR A 579 33.17 -1.10 8.38
CA THR A 579 34.37 -0.93 7.55
C THR A 579 34.16 -1.58 6.18
N GLU A 580 34.84 -1.11 5.13
CA GLU A 580 34.77 -1.75 3.80
C GLU A 580 35.33 -3.19 3.85
N GLN A 581 36.30 -3.45 4.74
CA GLN A 581 36.93 -4.76 4.92
C GLN A 581 35.95 -5.80 5.49
N ASP A 582 35.19 -5.47 6.54
CA ASP A 582 34.23 -6.39 7.17
C ASP A 582 33.07 -6.75 6.22
N LEU A 583 32.62 -5.77 5.44
CA LEU A 583 31.57 -5.97 4.43
C LEU A 583 32.07 -6.87 3.29
N ARG A 584 33.28 -6.63 2.77
CA ARG A 584 33.90 -7.48 1.74
C ARG A 584 34.22 -8.88 2.27
N ALA A 585 34.62 -9.04 3.53
CA ALA A 585 34.89 -10.36 4.11
C ALA A 585 33.65 -11.28 4.07
N ARG A 586 32.44 -10.72 4.24
CA ARG A 586 31.17 -11.46 4.20
C ARG A 586 30.69 -11.82 2.78
N LEU A 587 31.18 -11.15 1.74
CA LEU A 587 30.82 -11.50 0.35
C LEU A 587 31.58 -12.74 -0.15
N PRO A 588 31.00 -13.54 -1.06
CA PRO A 588 31.69 -14.63 -1.75
C PRO A 588 32.93 -14.13 -2.50
N GLU A 589 34.00 -14.94 -2.54
CA GLU A 589 35.33 -14.49 -2.97
C GLU A 589 35.35 -13.77 -4.33
N ALA A 590 34.65 -14.30 -5.34
CA ALA A 590 34.54 -13.70 -6.66
C ALA A 590 33.93 -12.29 -6.66
N LYS A 591 33.03 -11.98 -5.71
CA LYS A 591 32.36 -10.67 -5.57
C LYS A 591 33.17 -9.68 -4.72
N ARG A 592 34.20 -10.13 -3.98
CA ARG A 592 34.97 -9.29 -3.03
C ARG A 592 35.74 -8.12 -3.65
N LYS A 593 35.90 -8.06 -4.97
CA LYS A 593 36.63 -6.98 -5.67
C LYS A 593 35.73 -5.88 -6.26
N GLY A 594 34.43 -6.14 -6.45
CA GLY A 594 33.51 -5.22 -7.14
C GLY A 594 32.95 -4.10 -6.29
N ARG A 595 31.92 -3.42 -6.81
CA ARG A 595 31.05 -2.50 -6.05
C ARG A 595 30.36 -3.25 -4.89
N VAL A 596 30.20 -2.57 -3.76
CA VAL A 596 29.42 -3.07 -2.61
C VAL A 596 28.28 -2.11 -2.33
N ARG A 597 27.04 -2.60 -2.45
CA ARG A 597 25.83 -1.88 -2.01
C ARG A 597 25.41 -2.42 -0.63
N VAL A 598 24.93 -1.53 0.23
CA VAL A 598 24.49 -1.85 1.58
C VAL A 598 23.08 -1.32 1.81
N SER A 599 22.22 -2.11 2.47
CA SER A 599 20.91 -1.65 2.95
C SER A 599 20.76 -1.87 4.45
N ILE A 600 20.60 -0.77 5.18
CA ILE A 600 20.56 -0.71 6.65
C ILE A 600 19.10 -0.75 7.09
N LYS A 601 18.69 -1.74 7.90
CA LYS A 601 17.33 -1.85 8.44
C LYS A 601 17.32 -1.58 9.94
N SER A 602 16.34 -0.82 10.43
CA SER A 602 16.11 -0.56 11.85
C SER A 602 15.02 -1.46 12.44
N HIS A 603 14.90 -1.51 13.77
CA HIS A 603 13.86 -2.32 14.41
C HIS A 603 12.45 -1.78 14.10
N GLY A 604 12.26 -0.46 14.11
CA GLY A 604 10.99 0.20 13.75
C GLY A 604 10.67 0.25 12.26
N GLY A 605 11.24 -0.64 11.44
CA GLY A 605 10.90 -0.81 10.02
C GLY A 605 11.50 0.21 9.05
N GLY A 606 12.27 1.20 9.51
CA GLY A 606 12.99 2.13 8.64
C GLY A 606 14.15 1.49 7.89
N SER A 607 14.44 1.99 6.68
CA SER A 607 15.48 1.50 5.78
C SER A 607 16.34 2.66 5.23
N LEU A 608 17.62 2.43 5.00
CA LEU A 608 18.51 3.34 4.27
C LEU A 608 19.51 2.58 3.40
N ASP A 609 19.62 2.98 2.13
CA ASP A 609 20.49 2.34 1.15
C ASP A 609 21.72 3.20 0.81
N ILE A 610 22.85 2.52 0.57
CA ILE A 610 24.14 3.08 0.16
C ILE A 610 24.59 2.30 -1.08
N ASP A 611 24.43 2.89 -2.27
CA ASP A 611 24.61 2.23 -3.57
C ASP A 611 26.06 1.80 -3.86
N ASP A 612 27.02 2.56 -3.34
CA ASP A 612 28.45 2.29 -3.36
C ASP A 612 29.06 2.72 -2.02
N PHE A 613 29.37 1.74 -1.18
CA PHE A 613 29.97 1.96 0.13
C PHE A 613 31.32 2.67 0.05
N LYS A 614 32.16 2.32 -0.95
CA LYS A 614 33.52 2.84 -1.10
C LYS A 614 33.51 4.30 -1.53
N VAL A 615 32.63 4.66 -2.47
CA VAL A 615 32.43 6.06 -2.88
C VAL A 615 31.86 6.87 -1.71
N PHE A 616 30.88 6.34 -0.98
CA PHE A 616 30.30 7.04 0.17
C PHE A 616 31.28 7.20 1.35
N ALA A 617 32.16 6.24 1.61
CA ALA A 617 33.21 6.33 2.62
C ALA A 617 34.44 7.17 2.17
N SER A 618 34.49 7.60 0.91
CA SER A 618 35.64 8.31 0.35
C SER A 618 35.70 9.80 0.75
N LYS A 619 36.79 10.47 0.34
CA LYS A 619 36.97 11.92 0.44
C LYS A 619 35.88 12.75 -0.28
N GLN A 620 35.03 12.15 -1.13
CA GLN A 620 33.85 12.83 -1.67
C GLN A 620 32.81 13.16 -0.60
N SER A 621 32.76 12.39 0.50
CA SER A 621 31.89 12.64 1.64
C SER A 621 32.58 13.43 2.75
N SER A 622 33.71 14.10 2.50
CA SER A 622 34.37 14.96 3.48
C SER A 622 34.77 16.33 2.94
N VAL A 623 35.06 17.24 3.88
CA VAL A 623 35.40 18.65 3.67
C VAL A 623 36.56 19.00 4.57
N LYS A 624 37.59 19.67 4.04
CA LYS A 624 38.62 20.28 4.88
C LYS A 624 38.12 21.62 5.39
N LEU A 625 38.01 21.75 6.71
CA LEU A 625 37.74 23.03 7.36
C LEU A 625 39.06 23.82 7.50
N PRO A 626 38.99 25.17 7.59
CA PRO A 626 40.15 25.96 8.01
C PRO A 626 40.66 25.51 9.39
N GLY A 627 41.97 25.61 9.61
CA GLY A 627 42.61 25.03 10.80
C GLY A 627 42.83 23.51 10.73
N GLY A 628 42.68 22.88 9.56
CA GLY A 628 43.11 21.49 9.30
C GLY A 628 42.15 20.40 9.77
N LYS A 629 41.05 20.75 10.42
CA LYS A 629 39.98 19.81 10.80
C LYS A 629 39.26 19.26 9.56
N VAL A 630 38.67 18.07 9.69
CA VAL A 630 37.86 17.45 8.63
C VAL A 630 36.41 17.38 9.11
N ALA A 631 35.48 17.78 8.24
CA ALA A 631 34.04 17.56 8.41
C ALA A 631 33.59 16.45 7.46
N PHE A 632 32.51 15.76 7.83
CA PHE A 632 31.94 14.66 7.04
C PHE A 632 30.48 14.90 6.71
N ARG A 633 30.05 14.41 5.55
CA ARG A 633 28.68 14.48 5.04
C ARG A 633 27.90 13.22 5.43
N CYS A 634 26.63 13.40 5.78
CA CYS A 634 25.68 12.30 5.90
C CYS A 634 25.21 11.83 4.51
N LYS A 635 24.50 10.69 4.45
CA LYS A 635 23.84 10.24 3.23
C LYS A 635 22.80 11.27 2.78
N SER A 636 22.87 11.69 1.52
CA SER A 636 21.95 12.67 0.93
C SER A 636 20.48 12.24 0.99
N LEU A 637 19.62 13.20 1.30
CA LEU A 637 18.15 13.09 1.26
C LEU A 637 17.61 13.76 0.00
N GLY A 638 16.55 13.20 -0.59
CA GLY A 638 16.00 13.65 -1.88
C GLY A 638 16.92 13.39 -3.08
N GLN A 639 16.50 13.83 -4.26
CA GLN A 639 17.28 13.69 -5.50
C GLN A 639 18.26 14.85 -5.68
N SER A 640 19.46 14.72 -5.12
CA SER A 640 20.51 15.75 -5.15
C SER A 640 21.21 15.94 -6.51
N LYS A 641 20.74 15.29 -7.59
CA LYS A 641 21.34 15.31 -8.94
C LYS A 641 20.28 15.45 -10.04
N MET A 642 19.39 16.43 -9.92
CA MET A 642 18.43 16.76 -10.98
C MET A 642 19.12 17.62 -12.06
N GLN A 643 18.65 17.54 -13.31
CA GLN A 643 19.21 18.35 -14.39
C GLN A 643 19.00 19.84 -14.10
N GLY A 644 20.08 20.62 -14.07
CA GLY A 644 20.05 22.03 -13.66
C GLY A 644 20.11 22.29 -12.15
N SER A 645 20.27 21.26 -11.29
CA SER A 645 20.54 21.49 -9.86
C SER A 645 22.02 21.85 -9.64
N GLU A 646 22.28 23.01 -9.05
CA GLU A 646 23.62 23.49 -8.70
C GLU A 646 24.01 23.00 -7.29
N PRO A 647 25.19 22.37 -7.10
CA PRO A 647 25.65 21.94 -5.79
C PRO A 647 26.02 23.16 -4.92
N GLN A 648 25.64 23.13 -3.65
CA GLN A 648 25.89 24.20 -2.70
C GLN A 648 26.32 23.65 -1.34
N GLU A 649 27.13 24.42 -0.61
CA GLU A 649 27.64 24.09 0.70
C GLU A 649 27.83 25.36 1.53
N ALA A 650 27.30 25.36 2.76
CA ALA A 650 27.42 26.46 3.71
C ALA A 650 28.06 25.93 5.01
N ILE A 651 29.38 26.10 5.12
CA ILE A 651 30.15 25.84 6.35
C ILE A 651 29.87 26.97 7.33
N PHE A 652 29.35 26.68 8.52
CA PHE A 652 28.96 27.69 9.49
C PHE A 652 30.17 28.48 10.00
N THR A 653 30.05 29.81 9.99
CA THR A 653 31.11 30.71 10.49
C THR A 653 31.47 30.38 11.94
N SER A 654 30.48 30.10 12.80
CA SER A 654 30.66 29.67 14.20
C SER A 654 31.33 28.29 14.40
N ALA A 655 31.47 27.48 13.35
CA ALA A 655 32.21 26.22 13.40
C ALA A 655 33.70 26.39 13.02
N VAL A 656 34.03 27.51 12.37
CA VAL A 656 35.38 27.87 11.92
C VAL A 656 36.03 28.89 12.85
N LYS A 657 35.24 29.88 13.30
CA LYS A 657 35.64 31.00 14.16
C LYS A 657 35.03 30.83 15.55
N GLN A 658 35.89 30.63 16.56
CA GLN A 658 35.45 30.45 17.96
C GLN A 658 34.96 31.74 18.62
N ASP A 659 35.28 32.91 18.03
CA ASP A 659 34.76 34.22 18.43
C ASP A 659 33.30 34.45 18.01
N ARG A 660 32.66 33.51 17.28
CA ARG A 660 31.37 33.72 16.60
C ARG A 660 30.28 32.73 16.99
N VAL A 661 29.09 33.27 17.24
CA VAL A 661 27.88 32.51 17.58
C VAL A 661 26.79 32.77 16.55
N MET A 662 26.06 31.71 16.18
CA MET A 662 24.87 31.83 15.32
C MET A 662 23.73 32.45 16.12
N SER A 663 23.22 33.60 15.70
CA SER A 663 22.17 34.35 16.40
C SER A 663 20.77 33.87 16.04
N ARG A 664 20.55 33.53 14.77
CA ARG A 664 19.27 33.02 14.25
C ARG A 664 19.42 32.29 12.91
N VAL A 665 18.40 31.51 12.55
CA VAL A 665 18.20 31.00 11.19
C VAL A 665 16.92 31.60 10.62
N ILE A 666 16.99 32.08 9.38
CA ILE A 666 15.81 32.44 8.58
C ILE A 666 15.55 31.29 7.60
N VAL A 667 14.34 30.76 7.61
CA VAL A 667 13.91 29.65 6.75
C VAL A 667 13.00 30.19 5.66
N TYR A 668 13.40 30.01 4.40
CA TYR A 668 12.64 30.41 3.22
C TYR A 668 11.91 29.19 2.68
N HIS A 669 10.58 29.23 2.65
CA HIS A 669 9.74 28.07 2.32
C HIS A 669 8.37 28.49 1.77
N GLY A 670 7.74 27.57 1.04
CA GLY A 670 6.34 27.62 0.64
C GLY A 670 5.70 26.25 0.79
N SER A 671 5.27 25.65 -0.32
CA SER A 671 4.84 24.23 -0.35
C SER A 671 5.99 23.21 -0.23
N ALA A 672 7.24 23.70 -0.23
CA ALA A 672 8.50 22.98 -0.05
C ALA A 672 9.54 23.97 0.50
N LEU A 673 10.73 23.51 0.90
CA LEU A 673 11.85 24.37 1.28
C LEU A 673 12.40 25.11 0.04
N ASP A 674 12.74 26.40 0.18
CA ASP A 674 13.42 27.21 -0.83
C ASP A 674 14.86 27.57 -0.41
N GLY A 675 15.12 27.78 0.89
CA GLY A 675 16.45 28.07 1.41
C GLY A 675 16.54 28.21 2.93
N LEU A 676 17.78 28.29 3.42
CA LEU A 676 18.16 28.51 4.81
C LEU A 676 19.21 29.62 4.86
N GLU A 677 19.03 30.60 5.73
CA GLU A 677 19.98 31.69 5.92
C GLU A 677 20.41 31.75 7.39
N PHE A 678 21.68 31.47 7.62
CA PHE A 678 22.30 31.42 8.94
C PHE A 678 22.89 32.80 9.26
N VAL A 679 22.43 33.42 10.34
CA VAL A 679 22.82 34.77 10.77
C VAL A 679 23.68 34.68 12.02
N TYR A 680 24.71 35.52 12.10
CA TYR A 680 25.66 35.55 13.22
C TYR A 680 25.48 36.79 14.11
N ASP A 681 26.27 36.87 15.19
CA ASP A 681 26.28 37.98 16.17
C ASP A 681 26.53 39.38 15.57
N ASP A 682 27.35 39.50 14.54
CA ASP A 682 27.58 40.75 13.80
C ASP A 682 26.58 41.03 12.66
N ASN A 683 25.53 40.21 12.53
CA ASN A 683 24.60 40.21 11.41
C ASN A 683 25.22 39.81 10.05
N SER A 684 26.42 39.23 10.02
CA SER A 684 26.86 38.50 8.82
C SER A 684 25.95 37.29 8.56
N THR A 685 25.78 36.94 7.28
CA THR A 685 24.79 35.98 6.81
C THR A 685 25.39 34.97 5.84
N GLN A 686 25.01 33.70 5.97
CA GLN A 686 25.33 32.64 4.99
C GLN A 686 24.04 32.02 4.47
N LEU A 687 23.76 32.18 3.17
CA LEU A 687 22.60 31.63 2.49
C LEU A 687 22.93 30.26 1.86
N PHE A 688 21.99 29.32 1.98
CA PHE A 688 21.97 28.02 1.32
C PHE A 688 20.60 27.87 0.63
N GLY A 689 20.57 27.50 -0.65
CA GLY A 689 19.37 27.63 -1.48
C GLY A 689 19.10 29.07 -1.88
N LYS A 690 17.83 29.50 -1.85
CA LYS A 690 17.41 30.86 -2.25
C LYS A 690 16.38 31.48 -1.30
N ARG A 691 16.33 32.82 -1.30
CA ARG A 691 15.30 33.61 -0.60
C ARG A 691 13.97 33.53 -1.38
N GLY A 692 13.23 32.44 -1.23
CA GLY A 692 11.98 32.16 -1.96
C GLY A 692 10.82 31.69 -1.09
N GLY A 693 9.64 31.57 -1.70
CA GLY A 693 8.41 31.22 -0.98
C GLY A 693 7.85 32.40 -0.20
N LYS A 694 7.69 32.25 1.12
CA LYS A 694 7.22 33.29 2.04
C LYS A 694 8.15 34.50 2.05
N GLU A 695 7.59 35.69 1.82
CA GLU A 695 8.31 36.97 1.91
C GLU A 695 8.90 37.16 3.32
N GLY A 696 10.18 37.53 3.38
CA GLY A 696 10.96 37.64 4.63
C GLY A 696 11.33 36.30 5.30
N GLY A 697 10.75 35.17 4.88
CA GLY A 697 10.93 33.86 5.50
C GLY A 697 10.29 33.73 6.88
N ASP A 698 10.66 32.67 7.60
CA ASP A 698 10.36 32.48 9.03
C ASP A 698 11.64 32.44 9.85
N THR A 699 11.72 33.27 10.89
CA THR A 699 12.91 33.39 11.74
C THR A 699 12.82 32.52 12.98
N PHE A 700 13.91 31.85 13.34
CA PHE A 700 14.09 31.16 14.61
C PHE A 700 15.40 31.62 15.29
N GLU A 701 15.27 32.29 16.43
CA GLU A 701 16.39 32.91 17.16
C GLU A 701 16.89 32.01 18.30
N PHE A 702 18.21 32.02 18.56
CA PHE A 702 18.88 31.23 19.60
C PHE A 702 19.16 32.06 20.87
N ASP A 703 19.14 31.42 22.03
CA ASP A 703 19.59 32.02 23.29
C ASP A 703 21.12 31.99 23.38
N ILE A 704 21.74 33.02 22.77
CA ILE A 704 23.19 33.25 22.79
C ILE A 704 23.73 33.31 24.23
N ARG A 705 22.97 33.88 25.18
CA ARG A 705 23.41 34.03 26.58
C ARG A 705 23.53 32.69 27.31
N ARG A 706 22.75 31.69 26.87
CA ARG A 706 22.80 30.31 27.37
C ARG A 706 23.69 29.38 26.53
N GLY A 707 24.42 29.91 25.55
CA GLY A 707 25.25 29.12 24.64
C GLY A 707 24.43 28.16 23.78
N GLU A 708 23.19 28.53 23.41
CA GLU A 708 22.37 27.69 22.56
C GLU A 708 22.93 27.64 21.12
N TYR A 709 22.99 26.44 20.56
CA TYR A 709 23.44 26.21 19.19
C TYR A 709 22.52 25.22 18.47
N LEU A 710 22.51 25.28 17.14
CA LEU A 710 21.83 24.32 16.27
C LEU A 710 22.42 22.93 16.46
N SER A 711 21.64 21.95 16.91
CA SER A 711 22.10 20.57 17.19
C SER A 711 21.74 19.57 16.08
N GLY A 712 20.80 19.92 15.20
CA GLY A 712 20.37 19.08 14.09
C GLY A 712 19.08 19.55 13.44
N PHE A 713 18.48 18.69 12.63
CA PHE A 713 17.23 18.94 11.91
C PHE A 713 16.28 17.73 11.97
N VAL A 714 14.98 17.97 11.95
CA VAL A 714 14.02 16.99 11.40
C VAL A 714 13.62 17.48 10.01
N VAL A 715 13.78 16.63 9.01
CA VAL A 715 13.60 16.95 7.59
C VAL A 715 12.49 16.08 7.03
N ARG A 716 11.58 16.66 6.25
CA ARG A 716 10.55 15.98 5.45
C ARG A 716 11.02 15.98 3.99
N ALA A 717 11.21 14.82 3.38
CA ALA A 717 11.84 14.69 2.05
C ALA A 717 11.14 13.69 1.12
N GLY A 718 10.91 14.12 -0.12
CA GLY A 718 10.46 13.32 -1.25
C GLY A 718 11.50 13.38 -2.38
N PHE A 719 11.12 13.89 -3.56
CA PHE A 719 12.10 14.24 -4.60
C PHE A 719 12.98 15.43 -4.17
N TRP A 720 12.42 16.36 -3.41
CA TRP A 720 13.08 17.52 -2.80
C TRP A 720 12.84 17.54 -1.28
N ILE A 721 13.31 18.57 -0.59
CA ILE A 721 12.98 18.81 0.82
C ILE A 721 11.61 19.50 0.91
N ASP A 722 10.59 18.73 1.29
CA ASP A 722 9.22 19.22 1.49
C ASP A 722 9.09 20.11 2.74
N GLY A 723 9.87 19.84 3.80
CA GLY A 723 9.85 20.65 5.01
C GLY A 723 11.03 20.43 5.95
N ILE A 724 11.21 21.34 6.91
CA ILE A 724 12.32 21.30 7.87
C ILE A 724 11.95 21.89 9.24
N GLN A 725 12.44 21.27 10.30
CA GLN A 725 12.36 21.73 11.68
C GLN A 725 13.78 21.76 12.27
N LEU A 726 14.13 22.87 12.92
CA LEU A 726 15.42 23.08 13.58
C LEU A 726 15.40 22.45 14.98
N LEU A 727 16.52 21.84 15.39
CA LEU A 727 16.76 21.30 16.73
C LEU A 727 17.90 22.05 17.40
N THR A 728 17.82 22.28 18.71
CA THR A 728 18.83 23.06 19.47
C THR A 728 19.52 22.24 20.56
N SER A 729 20.64 22.76 21.08
CA SER A 729 21.34 22.18 22.24
C SER A 729 20.55 22.26 23.55
N LEU A 730 19.64 23.23 23.69
CA LEU A 730 18.72 23.35 24.82
C LEU A 730 17.45 22.48 24.66
N GLY A 731 17.38 21.62 23.64
CA GLY A 731 16.24 20.74 23.37
C GLY A 731 15.00 21.44 22.78
N ARG A 732 15.08 22.75 22.51
CA ARG A 732 14.03 23.47 21.75
C ARG A 732 13.94 22.94 20.32
N LYS A 733 12.73 22.98 19.76
CA LYS A 733 12.43 22.70 18.36
C LYS A 733 11.69 23.89 17.75
N SER A 734 11.93 24.20 16.48
CA SER A 734 11.11 25.19 15.75
C SER A 734 9.73 24.62 15.40
N ALA A 735 8.89 25.44 14.76
CA ALA A 735 7.81 24.89 13.94
C ALA A 735 8.39 24.04 12.78
N MET A 736 7.57 23.18 12.19
CA MET A 736 7.91 22.53 10.92
C MET A 736 7.60 23.51 9.79
N PHE A 737 8.64 24.04 9.16
CA PHE A 737 8.55 24.95 8.04
C PHE A 737 8.41 24.16 6.73
N GLY A 738 7.73 24.71 5.73
CA GLY A 738 7.29 23.97 4.55
C GLY A 738 6.12 23.02 4.85
N LYS A 739 6.03 21.93 4.07
CA LYS A 739 4.92 20.97 4.11
C LYS A 739 5.19 19.85 5.13
N ALA A 740 4.61 19.99 6.33
CA ALA A 740 4.83 19.06 7.45
C ALA A 740 4.47 17.57 7.19
N HIS A 741 3.67 17.29 6.15
CA HIS A 741 3.26 15.95 5.71
C HIS A 741 3.67 15.65 4.25
N GLY A 742 4.73 16.27 3.74
CA GLY A 742 5.35 15.90 2.46
C GLY A 742 6.49 14.90 2.66
N GLY A 743 6.52 13.81 1.89
CA GLY A 743 7.61 12.83 1.95
C GLY A 743 7.82 12.11 3.29
N SER A 744 8.92 11.39 3.38
CA SER A 744 9.36 10.69 4.60
C SER A 744 10.05 11.65 5.56
N ALA A 745 9.97 11.45 6.88
CA ALA A 745 10.86 12.17 7.79
C ALA A 745 12.25 11.54 7.83
N HIS A 746 13.22 12.37 8.23
CA HIS A 746 14.59 12.00 8.55
C HIS A 746 15.08 12.91 9.69
N THR A 747 15.72 12.36 10.73
CA THR A 747 16.17 13.13 11.90
C THR A 747 17.70 13.31 11.87
N LEU A 748 18.18 14.33 11.15
CA LEU A 748 19.60 14.66 10.98
C LEU A 748 20.20 15.19 12.29
N ILE A 749 20.79 14.30 13.09
CA ILE A 749 21.54 14.65 14.31
C ILE A 749 22.94 14.02 14.21
N PRO A 750 24.04 14.76 14.41
CA PRO A 750 25.38 14.22 14.39
C PRO A 750 25.58 13.05 15.39
N PRO A 751 26.38 12.03 15.05
CA PRO A 751 26.72 10.95 15.97
C PRO A 751 27.54 11.44 17.18
N ARG A 752 27.64 10.60 18.21
CA ARG A 752 28.39 10.95 19.44
C ARG A 752 29.85 11.25 19.11
N GLY A 753 30.37 12.34 19.66
CA GLY A 753 31.72 12.85 19.37
C GLY A 753 31.79 13.85 18.20
N TYR A 754 30.72 13.99 17.41
CA TYR A 754 30.65 14.91 16.29
C TYR A 754 29.69 16.08 16.58
N THR A 755 29.89 17.20 15.89
CA THR A 755 29.03 18.39 15.96
C THR A 755 28.70 18.87 14.54
N ILE A 756 27.57 19.55 14.39
CA ILE A 756 27.19 20.13 13.08
C ILE A 756 28.04 21.38 12.80
N CYS A 757 28.64 21.41 11.62
CA CYS A 757 29.56 22.46 11.18
C CYS A 757 29.14 23.12 9.85
N GLY A 758 28.01 22.71 9.27
CA GLY A 758 27.48 23.25 8.03
C GLY A 758 26.31 22.44 7.46
N VAL A 759 25.83 22.87 6.29
CA VAL A 759 24.87 22.14 5.45
C VAL A 759 25.40 22.03 4.02
N ALA A 760 25.07 20.92 3.33
CA ALA A 760 25.52 20.64 1.97
C ALA A 760 24.42 19.92 1.17
N GLY A 761 24.34 20.18 -0.12
CA GLY A 761 23.35 19.58 -1.01
C GLY A 761 23.38 20.20 -2.40
N SER A 762 22.22 20.34 -3.03
CA SER A 762 22.04 21.12 -4.25
C SER A 762 20.73 21.88 -4.19
N SER A 763 20.64 22.98 -4.96
CA SER A 763 19.40 23.72 -5.18
C SER A 763 19.14 23.87 -6.67
N ILE A 764 17.88 24.04 -7.04
CA ILE A 764 17.46 24.30 -8.41
C ILE A 764 16.50 25.48 -8.41
N ASP A 765 16.63 26.37 -9.39
CA ASP A 765 15.65 27.44 -9.52
C ASP A 765 14.34 26.87 -10.06
N LYS A 766 13.30 26.86 -9.22
CA LYS A 766 11.93 26.42 -9.57
C LYS A 766 11.43 26.98 -10.90
N GLN A 767 11.84 28.20 -11.26
CA GLN A 767 11.41 28.82 -12.53
C GLN A 767 12.14 28.23 -13.75
N LYS A 768 13.42 27.89 -13.64
CA LYS A 768 14.12 27.05 -14.64
C LYS A 768 13.54 25.64 -14.67
N MET A 769 13.27 25.03 -13.51
CA MET A 769 12.73 23.66 -13.42
C MET A 769 11.35 23.52 -14.09
N LEU A 770 10.47 24.52 -13.95
CA LEU A 770 9.17 24.55 -14.64
C LEU A 770 9.31 24.74 -16.16
N LEU A 771 10.40 25.34 -16.64
CA LEU A 771 10.74 25.50 -18.06
C LEU A 771 11.59 24.35 -18.62
N SER A 772 12.11 23.45 -17.76
CA SER A 772 12.96 22.32 -18.12
C SER A 772 12.42 20.97 -17.63
N ALA A 773 11.14 20.91 -17.23
CA ALA A 773 10.48 19.67 -16.83
C ALA A 773 10.32 18.71 -18.03
N ASP A 774 10.14 19.28 -19.23
CA ASP A 774 10.10 18.55 -20.48
C ASP A 774 11.45 18.61 -21.21
N VAL A 775 12.31 17.61 -20.98
CA VAL A 775 12.81 16.66 -22.01
C VAL A 775 13.38 15.43 -21.28
N GLY A 776 12.50 14.54 -20.84
CA GLY A 776 12.84 13.29 -20.15
C GLY A 776 12.61 12.03 -21.02
N HIS A 777 13.13 12.02 -22.25
CA HIS A 777 12.98 10.94 -23.23
C HIS A 777 11.53 10.44 -23.43
N PHE A 778 10.62 11.35 -23.75
CA PHE A 778 9.20 11.04 -24.01
C PHE A 778 9.01 9.97 -25.10
N SER A 779 8.43 8.84 -24.72
CA SER A 779 7.39 8.24 -25.54
C SER A 779 6.13 9.08 -25.33
N LEU A 780 5.92 10.09 -26.19
CA LEU A 780 4.88 11.10 -26.02
C LEU A 780 3.48 10.47 -25.86
N VAL A 781 3.26 9.36 -26.56
CA VAL A 781 2.05 8.50 -26.49
C VAL A 781 1.78 7.92 -25.09
N ARG A 782 2.80 7.62 -24.27
CA ARG A 782 2.64 7.04 -22.92
C ARG A 782 2.28 8.06 -21.84
N ALA A 783 2.45 9.35 -22.09
CA ALA A 783 2.15 10.39 -21.11
C ALA A 783 0.69 10.87 -21.16
N MET A 784 0.08 10.85 -22.35
CA MET A 784 -1.29 11.35 -22.57
C MET A 784 -2.31 10.60 -21.70
N HIS A 785 -3.08 11.34 -20.92
CA HIS A 785 -4.28 10.82 -20.27
C HIS A 785 -5.45 10.76 -21.27
N LEU A 786 -6.49 9.99 -20.93
CA LEU A 786 -7.68 9.87 -21.80
C LEU A 786 -8.42 11.21 -21.99
N ALA A 787 -8.30 12.15 -21.05
CA ALA A 787 -8.81 13.52 -21.24
C ALA A 787 -8.02 14.18 -22.36
N ASP A 788 -6.70 14.32 -22.19
CA ASP A 788 -5.76 14.89 -23.17
C ASP A 788 -5.92 14.33 -24.60
N LEU A 789 -6.21 13.01 -24.74
CA LEU A 789 -6.51 12.39 -26.03
C LEU A 789 -7.83 12.86 -26.65
N ILE A 790 -8.88 13.07 -25.85
CA ILE A 790 -10.16 13.62 -26.31
C ILE A 790 -9.99 15.12 -26.64
N THR A 791 -9.20 15.85 -25.88
CA THR A 791 -8.83 17.24 -26.17
C THR A 791 -8.07 17.37 -27.50
N LEU A 792 -7.20 16.41 -27.82
CA LEU A 792 -6.60 16.30 -29.16
C LEU A 792 -7.64 16.01 -30.26
N MET A 793 -8.79 15.40 -29.96
CA MET A 793 -9.91 15.27 -30.91
C MET A 793 -10.67 16.58 -31.11
N ASN A 794 -10.77 17.46 -30.09
CA ASN A 794 -11.22 18.85 -30.28
C ASN A 794 -10.28 19.55 -31.27
N GLY A 795 -8.98 19.60 -30.97
CA GLY A 795 -7.97 20.24 -31.84
C GLY A 795 -7.91 19.66 -33.25
N PHE A 796 -8.09 18.34 -33.42
CA PHE A 796 -8.20 17.68 -34.73
C PHE A 796 -9.40 18.19 -35.54
N CYS A 797 -10.56 18.41 -34.91
CA CYS A 797 -11.73 18.98 -35.57
C CYS A 797 -11.47 20.42 -36.05
N GLY A 798 -10.84 21.25 -35.22
CA GLY A 798 -10.42 22.60 -35.62
C GLY A 798 -9.43 22.60 -36.79
N VAL A 799 -8.41 21.72 -36.77
CA VAL A 799 -7.45 21.58 -37.87
C VAL A 799 -8.12 21.06 -39.15
N MET A 800 -9.04 20.09 -39.06
CA MET A 800 -9.80 19.61 -40.22
C MET A 800 -10.75 20.68 -40.80
N SER A 801 -11.35 21.52 -39.94
CA SER A 801 -12.11 22.68 -40.38
C SER A 801 -11.24 23.68 -41.17
N ILE A 802 -10.03 23.98 -40.68
CA ILE A 802 -9.07 24.85 -41.36
C ILE A 802 -8.63 24.22 -42.70
N PHE A 803 -8.30 22.92 -42.74
CA PHE A 803 -7.94 22.27 -44.00
C PHE A 803 -9.10 22.28 -45.00
N SER A 804 -10.33 21.98 -44.58
CA SER A 804 -11.50 22.00 -45.48
C SER A 804 -11.81 23.43 -45.97
N SER A 805 -11.61 24.43 -45.12
CA SER A 805 -11.67 25.86 -45.51
C SER A 805 -10.64 26.17 -46.60
N LEU A 806 -9.39 25.72 -46.45
CA LEU A 806 -8.34 25.90 -47.47
C LEU A 806 -8.64 25.15 -48.78
N HIS A 807 -9.15 23.92 -48.72
CA HIS A 807 -9.57 23.19 -49.93
C HIS A 807 -10.68 23.93 -50.68
N SER A 808 -11.65 24.54 -49.97
CA SER A 808 -12.71 25.33 -50.61
C SER A 808 -12.20 26.57 -51.37
N CYS A 809 -10.99 27.06 -51.03
CA CYS A 809 -10.33 28.16 -51.77
C CYS A 809 -9.55 27.68 -53.00
N LEU A 810 -9.27 26.38 -53.13
CA LEU A 810 -8.43 25.79 -54.17
C LEU A 810 -9.22 24.97 -55.20
N ASP A 811 -10.23 24.21 -54.75
CA ASP A 811 -11.09 23.38 -55.59
C ASP A 811 -12.47 24.04 -55.78
N ALA A 812 -12.53 24.99 -56.72
CA ALA A 812 -13.75 25.75 -57.01
C ALA A 812 -14.97 24.88 -57.37
N PRO A 813 -14.86 23.78 -58.17
CA PRO A 813 -15.95 22.84 -58.39
C PRO A 813 -16.58 22.22 -57.13
N ASN A 814 -15.78 21.93 -56.10
CA ASN A 814 -16.26 21.27 -54.86
C ASN A 814 -16.34 22.21 -53.65
N ARG A 815 -16.08 23.51 -53.83
CA ARG A 815 -16.01 24.54 -52.78
C ARG A 815 -17.12 24.42 -51.73
N ASP A 816 -18.37 24.36 -52.18
CA ASP A 816 -19.53 24.43 -51.29
C ASP A 816 -19.66 23.16 -50.42
N SER A 817 -19.20 22.02 -50.93
CA SER A 817 -19.05 20.75 -50.18
C SER A 817 -17.93 20.87 -49.13
N HIS A 818 -16.76 21.36 -49.53
CA HIS A 818 -15.64 21.58 -48.62
C HIS A 818 -15.97 22.60 -47.52
N LEU A 819 -16.76 23.63 -47.81
CA LEU A 819 -17.18 24.63 -46.84
C LEU A 819 -18.25 24.07 -45.88
N GLY A 820 -19.14 23.21 -46.37
CA GLY A 820 -20.06 22.43 -45.54
C GLY A 820 -19.33 21.52 -44.55
N TRP A 821 -18.30 20.80 -45.01
CA TRP A 821 -17.43 20.01 -44.12
C TRP A 821 -16.66 20.87 -43.13
N ALA A 822 -16.15 22.05 -43.55
CA ALA A 822 -15.43 22.96 -42.66
C ALA A 822 -16.29 23.38 -41.46
N LEU A 823 -17.55 23.75 -41.72
CA LEU A 823 -18.53 24.09 -40.70
C LEU A 823 -18.96 22.87 -39.86
N ALA A 824 -19.07 21.69 -40.45
CA ALA A 824 -19.52 20.47 -39.76
C ALA A 824 -18.55 19.99 -38.67
N PHE A 825 -17.23 20.21 -38.79
CA PHE A 825 -16.27 19.80 -37.77
C PHE A 825 -16.36 20.61 -36.47
N LEU A 826 -16.77 21.88 -36.52
CA LEU A 826 -16.79 22.79 -35.36
C LEU A 826 -17.71 22.32 -34.21
N PRO A 827 -18.97 21.88 -34.42
CA PRO A 827 -19.78 21.30 -33.36
C PRO A 827 -19.28 19.93 -32.87
N PHE A 828 -18.50 19.18 -33.66
CA PHE A 828 -17.81 17.99 -33.15
C PHE A 828 -16.65 18.37 -32.21
N GLY A 829 -15.95 19.47 -32.46
CA GLY A 829 -14.97 20.05 -31.53
C GLY A 829 -15.56 20.29 -30.14
N LEU A 830 -16.73 20.94 -30.08
CA LEU A 830 -17.47 21.20 -28.82
C LEU A 830 -17.90 19.91 -28.11
N PHE A 831 -18.31 18.90 -28.88
CA PHE A 831 -18.65 17.60 -28.32
C PHE A 831 -17.44 16.94 -27.62
N PHE A 832 -16.22 17.14 -28.15
CA PHE A 832 -15.00 16.62 -27.54
C PHE A 832 -14.52 17.44 -26.32
N ASP A 833 -14.54 18.79 -26.35
CA ASP A 833 -14.30 19.66 -25.17
C ASP A 833 -15.20 19.22 -23.99
N PHE A 834 -16.51 19.17 -24.23
CA PHE A 834 -17.48 18.81 -23.19
C PHE A 834 -17.27 17.38 -22.66
N LEU A 835 -16.72 16.47 -23.47
CA LEU A 835 -16.35 15.12 -23.06
C LEU A 835 -15.04 15.07 -22.27
N ASP A 836 -13.97 15.76 -22.67
CA ASP A 836 -12.72 15.73 -21.91
C ASP A 836 -12.89 16.39 -20.54
N GLY A 837 -13.62 17.51 -20.46
CA GLY A 837 -13.93 18.17 -19.21
C GLY A 837 -14.77 17.27 -18.31
N LYS A 838 -15.63 16.41 -18.86
CA LYS A 838 -16.33 15.35 -18.10
C LYS A 838 -15.39 14.24 -17.66
N VAL A 839 -14.51 13.75 -18.54
CA VAL A 839 -13.57 12.65 -18.25
C VAL A 839 -12.52 13.05 -17.20
N ALA A 840 -12.00 14.28 -17.25
CA ALA A 840 -11.10 14.83 -16.24
C ALA A 840 -11.76 14.93 -14.86
N ARG A 841 -12.99 15.49 -14.80
CA ARG A 841 -13.80 15.55 -13.57
C ARG A 841 -14.14 14.16 -13.02
N TRP A 842 -14.50 13.22 -13.89
CA TRP A 842 -14.78 11.83 -13.52
C TRP A 842 -13.54 11.10 -12.95
N ARG A 843 -12.38 11.30 -13.57
CA ARG A 843 -11.10 10.69 -13.15
C ARG A 843 -10.45 11.34 -11.93
N LYS A 844 -10.92 12.51 -11.48
CA LYS A 844 -10.36 13.31 -10.37
C LYS A 844 -8.84 13.58 -10.50
N LYS A 845 -8.34 13.62 -11.73
CA LYS A 845 -6.95 13.93 -12.09
C LYS A 845 -6.96 15.01 -13.17
N SER A 846 -6.45 16.18 -12.83
CA SER A 846 -6.15 17.27 -13.77
C SER A 846 -4.63 17.39 -13.91
N SER A 847 -4.09 17.15 -15.10
CA SER A 847 -2.69 17.45 -15.44
C SER A 847 -2.56 18.94 -15.77
N LEU A 848 -1.41 19.55 -15.48
CA LEU A 848 -1.14 20.93 -15.90
C LEU A 848 -1.01 21.01 -17.43
N MET A 849 -0.35 20.01 -18.02
CA MET A 849 -0.22 19.81 -19.47
C MET A 849 -1.59 19.74 -20.17
N GLY A 850 -2.56 19.04 -19.59
CA GLY A 850 -3.91 18.93 -20.15
C GLY A 850 -4.64 20.26 -20.20
N GLN A 851 -4.50 21.13 -19.19
CA GLN A 851 -5.15 22.44 -19.15
C GLN A 851 -4.59 23.41 -20.22
N GLU A 852 -3.27 23.40 -20.47
CA GLU A 852 -2.69 24.22 -21.53
C GLU A 852 -2.99 23.63 -22.93
N LEU A 853 -3.04 22.30 -23.06
CA LEU A 853 -3.41 21.61 -24.30
C LEU A 853 -4.89 21.83 -24.67
N ASP A 854 -5.78 21.86 -23.67
CA ASP A 854 -7.18 22.30 -23.75
C ASP A 854 -7.29 23.73 -24.29
N SER A 855 -6.60 24.68 -23.66
CA SER A 855 -6.57 26.07 -24.12
C SER A 855 -6.00 26.25 -25.54
N LEU A 856 -5.07 25.39 -25.97
CA LEU A 856 -4.56 25.40 -27.35
C LEU A 856 -5.54 24.79 -28.36
N ALA A 857 -6.23 23.70 -28.01
CA ALA A 857 -7.26 23.10 -28.83
C ALA A 857 -8.44 24.07 -29.04
N ASP A 858 -8.91 24.71 -27.96
CA ASP A 858 -10.01 25.68 -27.99
C ASP A 858 -9.68 26.92 -28.85
N LEU A 859 -8.43 27.40 -28.81
CA LEU A 859 -7.99 28.50 -29.68
C LEU A 859 -8.05 28.11 -31.16
N ILE A 860 -7.66 26.87 -31.50
CA ILE A 860 -7.70 26.39 -32.89
C ILE A 860 -9.16 26.20 -33.34
N SER A 861 -9.98 25.49 -32.55
CA SER A 861 -11.36 25.13 -32.91
C SER A 861 -12.35 26.30 -32.87
N PHE A 862 -12.19 27.24 -31.94
CA PHE A 862 -13.20 28.30 -31.71
C PHE A 862 -12.67 29.72 -31.94
N GLY A 863 -11.36 29.88 -32.18
CA GLY A 863 -10.74 31.13 -32.63
C GLY A 863 -10.31 31.05 -34.09
N VAL A 864 -9.32 30.20 -34.41
CA VAL A 864 -8.68 30.16 -35.73
C VAL A 864 -9.60 29.58 -36.80
N ALA A 865 -10.28 28.46 -36.53
CA ALA A 865 -11.10 27.80 -37.54
C ALA A 865 -12.32 28.64 -38.00
N PRO A 866 -13.11 29.30 -37.12
CA PRO A 866 -14.16 30.24 -37.54
C PRO A 866 -13.63 31.40 -38.40
N ALA A 867 -12.44 31.92 -38.07
CA ALA A 867 -11.80 32.97 -38.86
C ALA A 867 -11.36 32.47 -40.25
N MET A 868 -10.91 31.22 -40.37
CA MET A 868 -10.58 30.60 -41.66
C MET A 868 -11.82 30.29 -42.50
N VAL A 869 -12.91 29.81 -41.88
CA VAL A 869 -14.21 29.62 -42.57
C VAL A 869 -14.75 30.94 -43.11
N ALA A 870 -14.68 32.01 -42.31
CA ALA A 870 -15.06 33.37 -42.69
C ALA A 870 -14.28 33.89 -43.92
N PHE A 871 -12.96 33.74 -43.91
CA PHE A 871 -12.10 34.08 -45.05
C PHE A 871 -12.43 33.23 -46.29
N SER A 872 -12.65 31.93 -46.11
CA SER A 872 -13.02 31.03 -47.21
C SER A 872 -14.38 31.33 -47.82
N ILE A 873 -15.38 31.74 -47.01
CA ILE A 873 -16.68 32.24 -47.47
C ILE A 873 -16.54 33.47 -48.38
N GLY A 874 -15.57 34.35 -48.12
CA GLY A 874 -15.27 35.50 -48.97
C GLY A 874 -14.86 36.78 -48.23
N LEU A 875 -14.77 36.77 -46.90
CA LEU A 875 -14.29 37.91 -46.09
C LEU A 875 -12.76 38.05 -46.22
N ARG A 876 -12.33 38.53 -47.40
CA ARG A 876 -10.95 38.46 -47.91
C ARG A 876 -10.29 39.82 -48.15
N THR A 877 -10.95 40.94 -47.87
CA THR A 877 -10.30 42.25 -48.01
C THR A 877 -9.17 42.42 -46.98
N THR A 878 -8.35 43.46 -47.17
CA THR A 878 -7.28 43.80 -46.20
C THR A 878 -7.85 44.09 -44.81
N VAL A 879 -8.98 44.80 -44.73
CA VAL A 879 -9.63 45.13 -43.46
C VAL A 879 -10.34 43.92 -42.87
N ASP A 880 -10.98 43.07 -43.68
CA ASP A 880 -11.59 41.82 -43.20
C ASP A 880 -10.53 40.94 -42.53
N THR A 881 -9.39 40.76 -43.20
CA THR A 881 -8.26 39.96 -42.71
C THR A 881 -7.73 40.48 -41.36
N VAL A 882 -7.67 41.80 -41.18
CA VAL A 882 -7.31 42.44 -39.90
C VAL A 882 -8.39 42.24 -38.84
N GLY A 883 -9.68 42.35 -39.18
CA GLY A 883 -10.80 42.14 -38.26
C GLY A 883 -10.91 40.69 -37.76
N LEU A 884 -10.70 39.72 -38.66
CA LEU A 884 -10.62 38.29 -38.33
C LEU A 884 -9.38 37.99 -37.46
N THR A 885 -8.23 38.59 -37.76
CA THR A 885 -7.02 38.50 -36.92
C THR A 885 -7.27 39.06 -35.51
N PHE A 886 -7.96 40.21 -35.40
CA PHE A 886 -8.34 40.81 -34.11
C PHE A 886 -9.25 39.88 -33.28
N PHE A 887 -10.20 39.19 -33.92
CA PHE A 887 -11.05 38.20 -33.26
C PHE A 887 -10.22 37.03 -32.69
N VAL A 888 -9.26 36.47 -33.46
CA VAL A 888 -8.35 35.41 -32.98
C VAL A 888 -7.50 35.89 -31.80
N LEU A 889 -6.95 37.11 -31.87
CA LEU A 889 -6.16 37.71 -30.78
C LEU A 889 -7.00 37.96 -29.51
N CYS A 890 -8.29 38.28 -29.66
CA CYS A 890 -9.23 38.34 -28.53
C CYS A 890 -9.44 36.98 -27.88
N GLY A 891 -9.60 35.91 -28.68
CA GLY A 891 -9.71 34.53 -28.21
C GLY A 891 -8.46 34.06 -27.44
N LEU A 892 -7.27 34.30 -28.00
CA LEU A 892 -5.98 34.03 -27.34
C LEU A 892 -5.87 34.77 -26.00
N THR A 893 -6.18 36.07 -25.99
CA THR A 893 -6.14 36.90 -24.76
C THR A 893 -7.15 36.42 -23.71
N ARG A 894 -8.32 35.96 -24.15
CA ARG A 894 -9.38 35.38 -23.30
C ARG A 894 -8.90 34.10 -22.61
N LEU A 895 -8.31 33.16 -23.35
CA LEU A 895 -7.84 31.88 -22.83
C LEU A 895 -6.64 32.06 -21.88
N ALA A 896 -5.63 32.85 -22.27
CA ALA A 896 -4.49 33.15 -21.40
C ALA A 896 -4.93 33.81 -20.08
N ARG A 897 -5.91 34.73 -20.12
CA ARG A 897 -6.49 35.33 -18.91
C ARG A 897 -7.27 34.32 -18.06
N PHE A 898 -7.90 33.31 -18.66
CA PHE A 898 -8.62 32.27 -17.93
C PHE A 898 -7.66 31.41 -17.11
N ASN A 899 -6.60 30.84 -17.71
CA ASN A 899 -5.63 30.01 -16.99
C ASN A 899 -4.99 30.73 -15.80
N VAL A 900 -4.60 32.00 -15.98
CA VAL A 900 -4.06 32.83 -14.89
C VAL A 900 -5.09 33.12 -13.79
N THR A 901 -6.36 33.40 -14.13
CA THR A 901 -7.37 33.79 -13.11
C THR A 901 -7.98 32.61 -12.35
N VAL A 902 -8.03 31.41 -12.94
CA VAL A 902 -8.49 30.18 -12.27
C VAL A 902 -7.63 29.83 -11.05
N ALA A 903 -6.34 30.18 -11.07
CA ALA A 903 -5.41 29.96 -9.96
C ALA A 903 -5.60 30.93 -8.77
N VAL A 904 -6.23 32.10 -8.99
CA VAL A 904 -6.21 33.24 -8.04
C VAL A 904 -7.60 33.59 -7.48
N LEU A 905 -8.69 33.20 -8.15
CA LEU A 905 -10.05 33.51 -7.72
C LEU A 905 -10.43 32.82 -6.39
N PRO A 906 -10.93 33.58 -5.38
CA PRO A 906 -11.45 33.00 -4.14
C PRO A 906 -12.61 32.03 -4.40
N LYS A 907 -12.63 30.94 -3.63
CA LYS A 907 -13.67 29.90 -3.68
C LYS A 907 -14.53 30.03 -2.43
N ASP A 908 -15.85 30.18 -2.61
CA ASP A 908 -16.81 30.12 -1.51
C ASP A 908 -16.77 28.74 -0.82
N ALA A 909 -17.41 28.60 0.35
CA ALA A 909 -17.40 27.37 1.15
C ALA A 909 -17.96 26.10 0.44
N SER A 910 -18.59 26.24 -0.72
CA SER A 910 -19.05 25.14 -1.60
C SER A 910 -18.20 24.94 -2.87
N GLY A 911 -17.09 25.67 -3.03
CA GLY A 911 -16.09 25.47 -4.08
C GLY A 911 -16.41 26.08 -5.46
N LYS A 912 -17.61 26.61 -5.70
CA LYS A 912 -18.00 27.24 -6.99
C LYS A 912 -17.67 28.74 -7.04
N SER A 913 -17.34 29.23 -8.25
CA SER A 913 -17.27 30.66 -8.59
C SER A 913 -18.59 31.13 -9.21
N LYS A 914 -19.12 32.28 -8.78
CA LYS A 914 -20.51 32.71 -9.07
C LYS A 914 -20.78 33.14 -10.52
N TYR A 915 -19.77 33.56 -11.28
CA TYR A 915 -19.92 34.01 -12.67
C TYR A 915 -18.62 33.81 -13.49
N PHE A 916 -18.73 33.84 -14.81
CA PHE A 916 -17.65 34.17 -15.75
C PHE A 916 -17.66 35.68 -16.03
N GLU A 917 -16.48 36.30 -16.16
CA GLU A 917 -16.35 37.59 -16.87
C GLU A 917 -16.08 37.30 -18.36
N GLY A 918 -16.75 38.02 -19.26
CA GLY A 918 -16.68 37.85 -20.72
C GLY A 918 -17.40 36.58 -21.23
N THR A 919 -17.66 36.47 -22.53
CA THR A 919 -18.20 35.23 -23.14
C THR A 919 -17.18 34.09 -23.12
N PRO A 920 -17.60 32.81 -23.00
CA PRO A 920 -16.75 31.65 -23.29
C PRO A 920 -16.37 31.62 -24.79
N ILE A 921 -15.17 31.12 -25.14
CA ILE A 921 -14.75 31.07 -26.55
C ILE A 921 -15.67 30.21 -27.43
N PRO A 922 -16.25 29.06 -27.01
CA PRO A 922 -17.13 28.26 -27.88
C PRO A 922 -18.47 28.93 -28.21
N THR A 923 -18.73 30.14 -27.71
CA THR A 923 -19.86 30.97 -28.21
C THR A 923 -19.64 31.48 -29.64
N SER A 924 -18.45 31.32 -30.23
CA SER A 924 -18.20 31.60 -31.65
C SER A 924 -18.98 30.69 -32.59
N LEU A 925 -19.44 29.51 -32.13
CA LEU A 925 -20.36 28.63 -32.86
C LEU A 925 -21.68 29.31 -33.29
N GLY A 926 -22.05 30.44 -32.67
CA GLY A 926 -23.16 31.28 -33.16
C GLY A 926 -22.85 32.00 -34.47
N LEU A 927 -21.58 32.36 -34.71
CA LEU A 927 -21.07 32.88 -35.98
C LEU A 927 -20.98 31.75 -37.02
N ASP A 928 -20.53 30.55 -36.61
CA ASP A 928 -20.46 29.38 -37.50
C ASP A 928 -21.85 28.92 -37.97
N ALA A 929 -22.85 28.92 -37.07
CA ALA A 929 -24.24 28.65 -37.43
C ALA A 929 -24.81 29.69 -38.42
N LEU A 930 -24.42 30.97 -38.28
CA LEU A 930 -24.78 32.04 -39.21
C LEU A 930 -24.10 31.87 -40.58
N MET A 931 -22.81 31.49 -40.59
CA MET A 931 -22.06 31.17 -41.80
C MET A 931 -22.61 29.93 -42.53
N GLY A 932 -23.06 28.91 -41.79
CA GLY A 932 -23.78 27.76 -42.36
C GLY A 932 -25.16 28.11 -42.93
N TYR A 933 -25.84 29.12 -42.36
CA TYR A 933 -27.04 29.69 -42.98
C TYR A 933 -26.70 30.44 -44.28
N TRP A 934 -25.63 31.25 -44.31
CA TRP A 934 -25.18 31.93 -45.54
C TRP A 934 -24.84 30.94 -46.65
N LEU A 935 -24.07 29.88 -46.36
CA LEU A 935 -23.78 28.80 -47.31
C LEU A 935 -25.06 28.15 -47.85
N LYS A 936 -26.05 27.88 -46.98
CA LYS A 936 -27.35 27.32 -47.39
C LYS A 936 -28.16 28.24 -48.32
N GLN A 937 -27.99 29.56 -48.22
CA GLN A 937 -28.66 30.54 -49.10
C GLN A 937 -27.83 30.91 -50.34
N GLY A 938 -26.62 30.35 -50.50
CA GLY A 938 -25.69 30.76 -51.57
C GLY A 938 -25.05 32.14 -51.35
N TRP A 939 -25.13 32.70 -50.15
CA TRP A 939 -24.62 34.03 -49.79
C TRP A 939 -23.11 33.99 -49.49
N ILE A 940 -22.34 33.58 -50.50
CA ILE A 940 -20.88 33.42 -50.46
C ILE A 940 -20.20 34.22 -51.58
N LEU A 941 -18.92 34.55 -51.40
CA LEU A 941 -18.13 35.44 -52.26
C LEU A 941 -18.89 36.74 -52.54
N ASP A 942 -19.13 37.08 -53.80
CA ASP A 942 -19.76 38.32 -54.27
C ASP A 942 -21.21 38.51 -53.74
N ASN A 943 -21.81 37.47 -53.15
CA ASN A 943 -23.15 37.48 -52.58
C ASN A 943 -23.18 37.54 -51.04
N ILE A 944 -22.06 37.90 -50.38
CA ILE A 944 -22.02 38.09 -48.92
C ILE A 944 -23.02 39.18 -48.47
N PRO A 945 -23.77 38.98 -47.37
CA PRO A 945 -24.76 39.96 -46.92
C PRO A 945 -24.14 41.32 -46.60
N PHE A 946 -24.85 42.38 -47.01
CA PHE A 946 -24.43 43.79 -46.93
C PHE A 946 -23.29 44.20 -47.88
N GLY A 947 -22.74 43.28 -48.69
CA GLY A 947 -21.72 43.57 -49.72
C GLY A 947 -20.40 44.12 -49.16
N THR A 948 -19.63 44.78 -50.03
CA THR A 948 -18.45 45.57 -49.65
C THR A 948 -18.80 47.04 -49.41
N LEU A 949 -18.10 47.68 -48.49
CA LEU A 949 -18.07 49.13 -48.32
C LEU A 949 -16.65 49.65 -48.59
N LEU A 950 -16.57 50.91 -49.05
CA LEU A 950 -15.31 51.59 -49.42
C LEU A 950 -14.54 50.88 -50.56
N GLU A 951 -15.29 50.30 -51.50
CA GLU A 951 -14.80 49.60 -52.70
C GLU A 951 -13.75 50.40 -53.47
N GLY A 952 -12.66 49.74 -53.87
CA GLY A 952 -11.54 50.35 -54.59
C GLY A 952 -10.62 51.21 -53.73
N THR A 953 -10.77 51.21 -52.39
CA THR A 953 -9.85 51.88 -51.46
C THR A 953 -9.07 50.88 -50.60
N PRO A 954 -7.91 51.25 -50.03
CA PRO A 954 -7.21 50.41 -49.06
C PRO A 954 -7.97 50.11 -47.75
N LEU A 955 -9.17 50.69 -47.57
CA LEU A 955 -10.05 50.49 -46.43
C LEU A 955 -11.33 49.70 -46.80
N GLU A 956 -11.36 49.07 -47.98
CA GLU A 956 -12.46 48.20 -48.41
C GLU A 956 -12.71 47.06 -47.40
N PHE A 957 -13.97 46.84 -47.03
CA PHE A 957 -14.36 45.81 -46.04
C PHE A 957 -15.81 45.35 -46.19
N HIS A 958 -16.10 44.13 -45.74
CA HIS A 958 -17.48 43.65 -45.62
C HIS A 958 -18.05 43.98 -44.23
N PRO A 959 -19.24 44.59 -44.10
CA PRO A 959 -19.87 44.87 -42.80
C PRO A 959 -20.05 43.62 -41.92
N ALA A 960 -20.11 42.43 -42.53
CA ALA A 960 -20.13 41.14 -41.85
C ALA A 960 -18.94 40.92 -40.89
N VAL A 961 -17.74 41.45 -41.16
CA VAL A 961 -16.58 41.27 -40.26
C VAL A 961 -16.74 42.00 -38.92
N LEU A 962 -17.61 43.01 -38.85
CA LEU A 962 -17.93 43.70 -37.60
C LEU A 962 -18.49 42.73 -36.55
N LEU A 963 -19.19 41.67 -36.97
CA LEU A 963 -19.74 40.64 -36.08
C LEU A 963 -18.62 39.88 -35.33
N PHE A 964 -17.53 39.55 -36.02
CA PHE A 964 -16.35 38.90 -35.43
C PHE A 964 -15.63 39.83 -34.45
N MET A 965 -15.47 41.10 -34.81
CA MET A 965 -14.83 42.09 -33.92
C MET A 965 -15.68 42.38 -32.67
N ILE A 966 -17.00 42.48 -32.80
CA ILE A 966 -17.93 42.63 -31.67
C ILE A 966 -17.85 41.39 -30.74
N HIS A 967 -17.81 40.17 -31.30
CA HIS A 967 -17.65 38.95 -30.51
C HIS A 967 -16.31 38.91 -29.76
N GLY A 968 -15.21 39.30 -30.41
CA GLY A 968 -13.89 39.47 -29.77
C GLY A 968 -13.91 40.42 -28.57
N CYS A 969 -14.60 41.56 -28.71
CA CYS A 969 -14.82 42.50 -27.60
C CYS A 969 -15.70 41.89 -26.49
N MET A 970 -16.69 41.05 -26.81
CA MET A 970 -17.52 40.36 -25.81
C MET A 970 -16.74 39.28 -25.04
N MET A 971 -15.81 38.58 -25.69
CA MET A 971 -14.93 37.59 -25.03
C MET A 971 -13.99 38.23 -24.02
N THR A 972 -13.46 39.41 -24.32
CA THR A 972 -12.46 40.11 -23.50
C THR A 972 -13.06 41.04 -22.43
N SER A 973 -14.35 41.39 -22.53
CA SER A 973 -15.06 42.30 -21.64
C SER A 973 -15.03 41.90 -20.15
N LYS A 974 -14.75 42.88 -19.28
CA LYS A 974 -14.89 42.75 -17.81
C LYS A 974 -16.30 43.03 -17.29
N THR A 975 -17.14 43.69 -18.10
CA THR A 975 -18.47 44.16 -17.72
C THR A 975 -19.54 43.09 -17.90
N ILE A 976 -19.39 42.25 -18.93
CA ILE A 976 -20.26 41.11 -19.19
C ILE A 976 -20.01 40.04 -18.11
N ARG A 977 -21.06 39.69 -17.35
CA ARG A 977 -21.02 38.63 -16.34
C ARG A 977 -22.06 37.56 -16.66
N ILE A 978 -21.59 36.34 -16.96
CA ILE A 978 -22.45 35.21 -17.31
C ILE A 978 -22.50 34.25 -16.11
N PRO A 979 -23.68 33.87 -15.60
CA PRO A 979 -23.79 32.95 -14.47
C PRO A 979 -23.27 31.55 -14.86
N LYS A 980 -22.69 30.83 -13.89
CA LYS A 980 -22.26 29.44 -14.10
C LYS A 980 -23.38 28.45 -13.76
N PRO A 981 -23.61 27.40 -14.58
CA PRO A 981 -24.43 26.26 -14.18
C PRO A 981 -23.78 25.42 -13.04
#